data_AF-A0A1Z9QHU1-F1
#
_entry.id   AF-A0A1Z9QHU1-F1
#
_cell.length_a   1.000
_cell.length_b   1.000
_cell.length_c   1.000
_cell.angle_alpha   90.00
_cell.angle_beta   90.00
_cell.angle_gamma   90.00
#
_symmetry.space_group_name_H-M   'P 1'
#
loop_
_entity.id
_entity.type
_entity.pdbx_description
1 polymer ?
#
loop_
_entity_poly.entity_id
_entity_poly.type
_entity_poly.pdbx_seq_one_letter_code
_entity_poly.pdbx_strand_id
1 'polypeptide(L)'
;MTGRQHDLLRCSSPPIRPLLGCRSLVGCRQYSFYALLLFICFALTGSPVLWGVEDAASTVRQADKIEGSETNDIERAELIEQELQIDKIDRGHWAYRKLTDFPPPDTGQSDWPRTTIDQFILSKLQSHSLSPVSEATRGTLIRRLSFDLTGLPPTSAELSQYLNDKRPGSYRRLVERLLASPHYGRRWGQYWLDLARFAETDGYEHDKIRSNAWRYRDWIVNALNRDIGYDRFITLQLAGDIQPAPDAKQPSSKIATAFLLSGPDMPDINSQQERRHVLLNEITATTGSTLLSLQIGCAECHNHKYDPISQGDFYRLRAFFDRAVKLKTNQSVSTLTPNANPDAASQIHPRGNWQTAGPLVSAAFPRIANISDVQVTAKLHPRVQLARWLTDPGHPLTARSIANRVWQHHFGTGLSNTPSDFGVMGEEPSHPKLLDHIASRLINHDWSLKDLHRQIVLSATYRSQSKPPIADTGTADDEDSDAAQVWEDAKLTDPDNRMLARFPRRRLDAESIRDAMLLASGTLNHQADGPGIRPPLPQALVKTLKSGQWKTSTDTAEHYRRSIYIFARRNLRYPLFATFDRPAANCSCATRNPSTTALQSLLLLNSNFTLDLSKRLASHCINEHSESTKLQTREIFQRVFARLPSSREELECRDFLVKQAAIAKQQGSENSALVALTDLCRALFNSNEFLYID
;
A
#
# COMPACT_ATOMS: atom_id res chain seq x y z
N MET A 1 52.65 32.65 -34.21
CA MET A 1 53.91 31.92 -34.01
C MET A 1 53.79 31.17 -32.68
N THR A 2 53.43 29.88 -32.76
CA THR A 2 54.25 28.70 -32.32
C THR A 2 54.32 28.55 -30.79
N GLY A 3 53.93 27.47 -30.12
CA GLY A 3 53.40 26.14 -30.44
C GLY A 3 53.01 25.44 -29.11
N ARG A 4 51.92 24.65 -29.07
CA ARG A 4 51.88 23.15 -28.95
C ARG A 4 52.50 22.60 -27.64
N GLN A 5 51.94 21.65 -26.87
CA GLN A 5 50.76 20.74 -26.95
C GLN A 5 50.78 19.85 -25.67
N HIS A 6 49.67 19.50 -25.00
CA HIS A 6 48.96 18.18 -24.92
C HIS A 6 48.61 17.95 -23.42
N ASP A 7 47.47 17.41 -22.93
CA ASP A 7 46.50 16.45 -23.46
C ASP A 7 45.06 16.65 -22.89
N LEU A 8 44.08 16.32 -23.74
CA LEU A 8 42.66 16.06 -23.44
C LEU A 8 42.40 14.59 -23.77
N LEU A 9 41.57 13.88 -23.00
CA LEU A 9 40.71 12.80 -23.53
C LEU A 9 39.48 12.57 -22.62
N ARG A 10 38.30 12.96 -23.15
CA ARG A 10 36.98 12.43 -22.80
C ARG A 10 36.74 11.22 -23.71
N CYS A 11 36.13 10.15 -23.19
CA CYS A 11 35.55 9.09 -24.02
C CYS A 11 34.09 8.80 -23.66
N SER A 12 33.32 8.70 -24.73
CA SER A 12 31.89 8.57 -24.92
C SER A 12 31.43 7.12 -25.10
N SER A 13 30.19 6.84 -24.73
CA SER A 13 29.46 5.57 -24.93
C SER A 13 29.24 5.23 -26.42
N PRO A 14 29.15 3.94 -26.82
CA PRO A 14 28.89 3.55 -28.20
C PRO A 14 27.39 3.32 -28.50
N PRO A 15 26.97 3.43 -29.78
CA PRO A 15 25.58 3.24 -30.21
C PRO A 15 25.29 1.82 -30.74
N ILE A 16 24.01 1.47 -30.69
CA ILE A 16 23.38 0.24 -31.17
C ILE A 16 23.24 0.27 -32.71
N ARG A 17 23.46 -0.86 -33.39
CA ARG A 17 23.08 -1.08 -34.81
C ARG A 17 22.15 -2.30 -34.97
N PRO A 18 21.23 -2.28 -35.96
CA PRO A 18 20.22 -3.31 -36.20
C PRO A 18 20.69 -4.35 -37.24
N LEU A 19 20.05 -5.53 -37.26
CA LEU A 19 20.19 -6.49 -38.35
C LEU A 19 18.82 -7.03 -38.83
N LEU A 20 18.57 -6.80 -40.12
CA LEU A 20 17.61 -7.46 -41.01
C LEU A 20 18.41 -8.42 -41.91
N GLY A 21 17.83 -9.55 -42.34
CA GLY A 21 18.17 -10.13 -43.64
C GLY A 21 18.47 -11.64 -43.72
N CYS A 22 17.41 -12.38 -44.04
CA CYS A 22 17.27 -13.68 -44.70
C CYS A 22 18.38 -14.22 -45.66
N ARG A 23 18.43 -15.58 -45.73
CA ARG A 23 18.72 -16.52 -46.85
C ARG A 23 20.07 -17.28 -46.96
N SER A 24 19.94 -18.60 -46.72
CA SER A 24 20.23 -19.77 -47.59
C SER A 24 21.63 -20.43 -47.72
N LEU A 25 21.61 -21.74 -47.37
CA LEU A 25 22.04 -22.96 -48.12
C LEU A 25 23.44 -23.60 -47.94
N VAL A 26 23.41 -24.94 -48.08
CA VAL A 26 24.45 -26.00 -48.17
C VAL A 26 24.90 -26.58 -46.80
N GLY A 27 24.90 -27.87 -46.46
CA GLY A 27 24.53 -29.14 -47.13
C GLY A 27 25.43 -30.32 -46.67
N CYS A 28 24.85 -31.41 -46.13
CA CYS A 28 25.33 -32.84 -46.14
C CYS A 28 24.40 -33.71 -45.27
N ARG A 29 23.53 -34.60 -45.82
CA ARG A 29 23.68 -36.07 -46.04
C ARG A 29 24.07 -36.85 -44.75
N GLN A 30 23.43 -37.95 -44.31
CA GLN A 30 22.81 -39.13 -44.96
C GLN A 30 22.17 -40.01 -43.82
N TYR A 31 20.94 -40.55 -43.85
CA TYR A 31 20.49 -41.92 -44.26
C TYR A 31 18.99 -42.05 -43.86
N SER A 32 18.02 -42.32 -44.76
CA SER A 32 17.40 -43.62 -45.16
C SER A 32 16.61 -44.36 -44.06
N PHE A 33 15.42 -44.94 -44.22
CA PHE A 33 14.43 -45.10 -45.31
C PHE A 33 13.18 -45.82 -44.72
N TYR A 34 12.08 -45.86 -45.48
CA TYR A 34 10.84 -46.66 -45.33
C TYR A 34 9.60 -46.07 -44.63
N ALA A 35 8.75 -45.45 -45.44
CA ALA A 35 7.31 -45.65 -45.43
C ALA A 35 6.80 -45.64 -46.89
N LEU A 36 6.17 -46.72 -47.38
CA LEU A 36 4.99 -46.65 -48.27
C LEU A 36 4.42 -48.04 -48.61
N LEU A 37 3.09 -48.02 -48.85
CA LEU A 37 2.24 -48.95 -49.62
C LEU A 37 1.58 -50.12 -48.86
N LEU A 38 0.27 -50.00 -48.60
CA LEU A 38 -0.77 -50.68 -49.39
C LEU A 38 -2.19 -50.28 -48.95
N PHE A 39 -2.95 -49.73 -49.91
CA PHE A 39 -4.41 -49.70 -49.96
C PHE A 39 -4.84 -50.76 -50.97
N ILE A 40 -5.84 -51.61 -50.68
CA ILE A 40 -6.84 -52.19 -51.61
C ILE A 40 -7.88 -53.01 -50.79
N CYS A 41 -9.16 -52.81 -51.10
CA CYS A 41 -10.35 -53.44 -50.54
C CYS A 41 -10.47 -54.94 -50.87
N PHE A 42 -11.10 -55.75 -50.00
CA PHE A 42 -12.10 -56.77 -50.40
C PHE A 42 -12.92 -57.27 -49.18
N ALA A 43 -14.22 -57.51 -49.42
CA ALA A 43 -15.22 -57.92 -48.43
C ALA A 43 -15.51 -59.44 -48.48
N LEU A 44 -16.19 -59.92 -47.43
CA LEU A 44 -16.93 -61.19 -47.26
C LEU A 44 -16.11 -62.45 -46.91
N THR A 45 -16.24 -62.94 -45.67
CA THR A 45 -16.87 -64.24 -45.29
C THR A 45 -16.55 -64.61 -43.82
N GLY A 46 -17.59 -64.99 -43.06
CA GLY A 46 -17.57 -65.98 -41.96
C GLY A 46 -16.68 -65.78 -40.73
N SER A 47 -17.29 -65.54 -39.56
CA SER A 47 -16.75 -66.02 -38.26
C SER A 47 -17.10 -67.51 -38.07
N PRO A 48 -16.57 -68.25 -37.06
CA PRO A 48 -15.50 -67.95 -36.08
C PRO A 48 -14.44 -69.09 -35.99
N VAL A 49 -13.36 -68.90 -35.22
CA VAL A 49 -12.83 -69.88 -34.23
C VAL A 49 -11.70 -69.21 -33.43
N LEU A 50 -11.81 -69.32 -32.10
CA LEU A 50 -10.87 -68.91 -31.06
C LEU A 50 -9.65 -69.85 -30.99
N TRP A 51 -8.47 -69.25 -30.78
CA TRP A 51 -7.33 -69.64 -29.93
C TRP A 51 -6.25 -68.58 -30.22
N GLY A 52 -5.83 -67.70 -29.32
CA GLY A 52 -5.25 -67.97 -28.01
C GLY A 52 -3.73 -67.88 -28.12
N VAL A 53 -3.16 -66.66 -28.17
CA VAL A 53 -1.74 -66.41 -27.82
C VAL A 53 -1.65 -65.07 -27.10
N GLU A 54 -1.40 -65.17 -25.80
CA GLU A 54 -1.08 -64.09 -24.89
C GLU A 54 0.38 -63.64 -25.04
N ASP A 55 0.54 -62.33 -24.86
CA ASP A 55 1.62 -61.62 -24.20
C ASP A 55 3.01 -61.44 -24.86
N ALA A 56 3.13 -60.33 -25.59
CA ALA A 56 4.39 -59.63 -25.85
C ALA A 56 4.30 -58.11 -25.55
N ALA A 57 3.22 -57.66 -24.88
CA ALA A 57 2.93 -56.24 -24.67
C ALA A 57 3.13 -55.77 -23.21
N SER A 58 3.32 -56.69 -22.26
CA SER A 58 3.48 -56.39 -20.84
C SER A 58 4.91 -55.98 -20.46
N THR A 59 5.94 -56.47 -21.16
CA THR A 59 7.35 -56.21 -20.84
C THR A 59 7.85 -54.84 -21.31
N VAL A 60 7.32 -54.28 -22.41
CA VAL A 60 7.75 -52.97 -22.92
C VAL A 60 7.15 -51.80 -22.12
N ARG A 61 5.93 -51.95 -21.59
CA ARG A 61 5.29 -50.91 -20.76
C ARG A 61 5.85 -50.80 -19.35
N GLN A 62 6.59 -51.80 -18.88
CA GLN A 62 7.15 -51.81 -17.54
C GLN A 62 8.58 -51.24 -17.53
N ALA A 63 9.34 -51.39 -18.62
CA ALA A 63 10.65 -50.76 -18.81
C ALA A 63 10.54 -49.23 -19.00
N ASP A 64 9.65 -48.75 -19.87
CA ASP A 64 9.43 -47.30 -20.09
C ASP A 64 8.91 -46.56 -18.85
N LYS A 65 8.23 -47.27 -17.94
CA LYS A 65 7.69 -46.71 -16.70
C LYS A 65 8.73 -46.62 -15.58
N ILE A 66 9.77 -47.45 -15.64
CA ILE A 66 10.88 -47.47 -14.66
C ILE A 66 11.96 -46.47 -15.10
N GLU A 67 12.37 -46.47 -16.38
CA GLU A 67 13.35 -45.50 -16.91
C GLU A 67 12.79 -44.06 -16.92
N GLY A 68 11.49 -43.88 -17.24
CA GLY A 68 10.82 -42.57 -17.18
C GLY A 68 10.50 -42.07 -15.76
N SER A 69 10.56 -42.93 -14.76
CA SER A 69 10.43 -42.56 -13.32
C SER A 69 11.78 -42.12 -12.78
N GLU A 70 12.85 -42.89 -13.03
CA GLU A 70 14.19 -42.57 -12.54
C GLU A 70 14.76 -41.30 -13.19
N THR A 71 14.56 -41.10 -14.50
CA THR A 71 14.98 -39.84 -15.17
C THR A 71 14.20 -38.62 -14.69
N ASN A 72 12.88 -38.75 -14.46
CA ASN A 72 12.08 -37.68 -13.84
C ASN A 72 12.50 -37.42 -12.39
N ASP A 73 12.84 -38.46 -11.63
CA ASP A 73 13.23 -38.34 -10.22
C ASP A 73 14.67 -37.78 -10.09
N ILE A 74 15.55 -38.04 -11.06
CA ILE A 74 16.89 -37.42 -11.20
C ILE A 74 16.76 -35.95 -11.61
N GLU A 75 15.98 -35.61 -12.64
CA GLU A 75 15.71 -34.20 -13.01
C GLU A 75 15.00 -33.43 -11.89
N ARG A 76 14.13 -34.10 -11.11
CA ARG A 76 13.51 -33.55 -9.89
C ARG A 76 14.54 -33.33 -8.78
N ALA A 77 15.45 -34.26 -8.54
CA ALA A 77 16.50 -34.11 -7.53
C ALA A 77 17.50 -32.99 -7.90
N GLU A 78 17.89 -32.88 -9.18
CA GLU A 78 18.80 -31.82 -9.67
C GLU A 78 18.25 -30.39 -9.46
N LEU A 79 16.93 -30.20 -9.55
CA LEU A 79 16.28 -28.90 -9.30
C LEU A 79 16.45 -28.40 -7.84
N ILE A 80 16.67 -29.30 -6.88
CA ILE A 80 16.94 -28.96 -5.47
C ILE A 80 18.43 -28.94 -5.17
N GLU A 81 19.24 -29.80 -5.78
CA GLU A 81 20.70 -29.86 -5.51
C GLU A 81 21.47 -28.64 -6.03
N GLN A 82 20.98 -27.95 -7.07
CA GLN A 82 21.57 -26.71 -7.59
C GLN A 82 20.98 -25.43 -6.96
N GLU A 83 20.50 -25.53 -5.73
CA GLU A 83 19.89 -24.38 -5.06
C GLU A 83 20.93 -23.29 -4.73
N LEU A 84 20.52 -22.02 -4.88
CA LEU A 84 21.36 -20.86 -4.58
C LEU A 84 21.99 -21.02 -3.19
N GLN A 85 23.33 -20.95 -3.15
CA GLN A 85 24.11 -20.89 -1.93
C GLN A 85 24.01 -19.47 -1.37
N ILE A 86 23.68 -19.36 -0.09
CA ILE A 86 23.66 -18.08 0.63
C ILE A 86 25.00 -17.92 1.32
N ASP A 87 25.75 -16.90 0.93
CA ASP A 87 27.08 -16.66 1.47
C ASP A 87 27.10 -15.56 2.56
N LYS A 88 28.31 -15.16 2.97
CA LYS A 88 28.50 -14.11 3.98
C LYS A 88 28.22 -12.71 3.43
N ILE A 89 28.39 -12.49 2.13
CA ILE A 89 28.11 -11.20 1.47
C ILE A 89 26.60 -10.98 1.46
N ASP A 90 25.84 -12.02 1.09
CA ASP A 90 24.38 -12.03 1.11
C ASP A 90 23.84 -11.66 2.50
N ARG A 91 24.26 -12.39 3.55
CA ARG A 91 23.88 -12.11 4.95
C ARG A 91 24.51 -10.83 5.51
N GLY A 92 25.48 -10.26 4.80
CA GLY A 92 26.09 -8.97 5.08
C GLY A 92 25.20 -7.79 4.67
N HIS A 93 24.17 -8.00 3.84
CA HIS A 93 23.24 -6.94 3.46
C HIS A 93 22.46 -6.37 4.67
N TRP A 94 22.21 -5.06 4.71
CA TRP A 94 21.62 -4.37 5.87
C TRP A 94 20.31 -5.01 6.35
N ALA A 95 19.47 -5.46 5.41
CA ALA A 95 18.16 -6.02 5.68
C ALA A 95 18.20 -7.38 6.39
N TYR A 96 19.29 -8.15 6.21
CA TYR A 96 19.45 -9.50 6.76
C TYR A 96 20.35 -9.55 7.99
N ARG A 97 20.84 -8.39 8.47
CA ARG A 97 21.54 -8.30 9.74
C ARG A 97 20.55 -8.35 10.89
N LYS A 98 20.97 -8.95 12.00
CA LYS A 98 20.20 -8.94 13.26
C LYS A 98 19.82 -7.51 13.63
N LEU A 99 18.58 -7.32 14.08
CA LEU A 99 18.10 -6.04 14.57
C LEU A 99 18.93 -5.59 15.79
N THR A 100 19.40 -4.34 15.76
CA THR A 100 20.25 -3.78 16.82
C THR A 100 19.62 -2.52 17.41
N ASP A 101 19.49 -2.44 18.72
CA ASP A 101 19.04 -1.21 19.37
C ASP A 101 20.22 -0.23 19.48
N PHE A 102 20.32 0.69 18.52
CA PHE A 102 21.36 1.71 18.55
C PHE A 102 21.01 2.79 19.58
N PRO A 103 21.96 3.16 20.47
CA PRO A 103 21.76 4.32 21.34
C PRO A 103 21.68 5.59 20.48
N PRO A 104 20.88 6.59 20.89
CA PRO A 104 20.83 7.87 20.20
C PRO A 104 22.22 8.52 20.15
N PRO A 105 22.62 9.13 19.02
CA PRO A 105 23.91 9.80 18.91
C PRO A 105 24.01 11.01 19.86
N ASP A 106 25.22 11.29 20.34
CA ASP A 106 25.51 12.57 20.98
C ASP A 106 25.57 13.66 19.90
N THR A 107 24.71 14.66 20.02
CA THR A 107 24.59 15.78 19.08
C THR A 107 25.17 17.08 19.66
N GLY A 108 25.86 17.01 20.80
CA GLY A 108 26.35 18.17 21.54
C GLY A 108 25.22 18.97 22.21
N GLN A 109 25.51 20.21 22.58
CA GLN A 109 24.53 21.12 23.17
C GLN A 109 23.60 21.68 22.08
N SER A 110 22.39 21.12 21.99
CA SER A 110 21.32 21.62 21.11
C SER A 110 19.98 21.43 21.77
N ASP A 111 19.15 22.47 21.76
CA ASP A 111 17.78 22.44 22.29
C ASP A 111 16.75 21.97 21.24
N TRP A 112 17.19 21.68 20.01
CA TRP A 112 16.30 21.25 18.92
C TRP A 112 15.71 19.85 19.11
N PRO A 113 16.50 18.81 19.50
CA PRO A 113 15.95 17.47 19.68
C PRO A 113 14.87 17.40 20.76
N ARG A 114 13.69 16.89 20.41
CA ARG A 114 12.57 16.67 21.34
C ARG A 114 12.39 15.20 21.70
N THR A 115 12.81 14.31 20.82
CA THR A 115 12.80 12.86 21.02
C THR A 115 14.13 12.25 20.57
N THR A 116 14.35 10.96 20.85
CA THR A 116 15.53 10.25 20.39
C THR A 116 15.64 10.18 18.86
N ILE A 117 14.50 10.23 18.14
CA ILE A 117 14.46 10.32 16.67
C ILE A 117 15.24 11.55 16.21
N ASP A 118 15.02 12.69 16.85
CA ASP A 118 15.64 13.95 16.46
C ASP A 118 17.16 13.94 16.65
N GLN A 119 17.70 13.15 17.58
CA GLN A 119 19.15 13.01 17.76
C GLN A 119 19.79 12.29 16.57
N PHE A 120 19.13 11.26 16.01
CA PHE A 120 19.60 10.61 14.79
C PHE A 120 19.52 11.53 13.57
N ILE A 121 18.43 12.31 13.44
CA ILE A 121 18.25 13.25 12.34
C ILE A 121 19.28 14.39 12.44
N LEU A 122 19.42 15.02 13.61
CA LEU A 122 20.36 16.11 13.83
C LEU A 122 21.81 15.67 13.57
N SER A 123 22.20 14.47 14.02
CA SER A 123 23.52 13.92 13.72
C SER A 123 23.75 13.79 12.21
N LYS A 124 22.74 13.36 11.44
CA LYS A 124 22.82 13.28 9.97
C LYS A 124 22.89 14.67 9.32
N LEU A 125 22.11 15.62 9.81
CA LEU A 125 22.13 17.01 9.32
C LEU A 125 23.50 17.66 9.54
N GLN A 126 24.05 17.53 10.74
CA GLN A 126 25.40 18.02 11.08
C GLN A 126 26.48 17.40 10.18
N SER A 127 26.37 16.11 9.83
CA SER A 127 27.34 15.46 8.94
C SER A 127 27.27 15.97 7.49
N HIS A 128 26.21 16.70 7.11
CA HIS A 128 26.03 17.32 5.80
C HIS A 128 26.07 18.85 5.87
N SER A 129 26.53 19.42 6.99
CA SER A 129 26.54 20.87 7.22
C SER A 129 25.18 21.53 7.05
N LEU A 130 24.11 20.81 7.38
CA LEU A 130 22.73 21.30 7.36
C LEU A 130 22.26 21.66 8.76
N SER A 131 21.49 22.73 8.84
CA SER A 131 20.75 23.11 10.04
C SER A 131 19.28 22.70 9.91
N PRO A 132 18.64 22.23 10.99
CA PRO A 132 17.21 21.96 10.96
C PRO A 132 16.42 23.26 10.81
N VAL A 133 15.31 23.21 10.07
CA VAL A 133 14.42 24.37 9.92
C VAL A 133 13.55 24.58 11.17
N SER A 134 12.97 25.77 11.28
CA SER A 134 12.10 26.14 12.41
C SER A 134 10.81 25.31 12.48
N GLU A 135 10.18 25.34 13.65
CA GLU A 135 8.92 24.64 13.89
C GLU A 135 7.76 25.27 13.10
N ALA A 136 6.85 24.43 12.59
CA ALA A 136 5.67 24.89 11.90
C ALA A 136 4.69 25.62 12.83
N THR A 137 3.90 26.53 12.24
CA THR A 137 2.87 27.25 12.99
C THR A 137 1.89 26.26 13.62
N ARG A 138 1.28 26.65 14.75
CA ARG A 138 0.31 25.80 15.43
C ARG A 138 -0.87 25.40 14.52
N GLY A 139 -1.31 26.28 13.61
CA GLY A 139 -2.36 26.00 12.63
C GLY A 139 -1.95 24.91 11.64
N THR A 140 -0.74 25.02 11.09
CA THR A 140 -0.14 23.98 10.23
C THR A 140 -0.04 22.64 10.97
N LEU A 141 0.47 22.65 12.20
CA LEU A 141 0.66 21.43 12.99
C LEU A 141 -0.64 20.68 13.28
N ILE A 142 -1.72 21.36 13.66
CA ILE A 142 -3.00 20.67 13.89
C ILE A 142 -3.62 20.15 12.60
N ARG A 143 -3.52 20.89 11.49
CA ARG A 143 -4.00 20.43 10.18
C ARG A 143 -3.27 19.17 9.74
N ARG A 144 -1.92 19.21 9.74
CA ARG A 144 -1.04 18.08 9.41
C ARG A 144 -1.35 16.85 10.27
N LEU A 145 -1.36 17.03 11.59
CA LEU A 145 -1.57 15.95 12.54
C LEU A 145 -2.98 15.33 12.43
N SER A 146 -4.01 16.14 12.17
CA SER A 146 -5.37 15.64 12.00
C SER A 146 -5.50 14.78 10.75
N PHE A 147 -4.94 15.21 9.61
CA PHE A 147 -4.93 14.39 8.41
C PHE A 147 -4.12 13.11 8.57
N ASP A 148 -2.93 13.19 9.16
CA ASP A 148 -2.06 12.02 9.32
C ASP A 148 -2.64 10.97 10.25
N LEU A 149 -3.21 11.39 11.38
CA LEU A 149 -3.74 10.45 12.37
C LEU A 149 -5.18 10.03 12.08
N THR A 150 -6.01 10.85 11.44
CA THR A 150 -7.46 10.57 11.31
C THR A 150 -8.01 10.60 9.88
N GLY A 151 -7.22 11.07 8.91
CA GLY A 151 -7.64 11.26 7.52
C GLY A 151 -8.68 12.37 7.33
N LEU A 152 -8.81 13.28 8.31
CA LEU A 152 -9.77 14.38 8.31
C LEU A 152 -9.05 15.69 8.71
N PRO A 153 -9.48 16.85 8.18
CA PRO A 153 -9.04 18.12 8.73
C PRO A 153 -9.65 18.33 10.14
N PRO A 154 -9.05 19.20 10.98
CA PRO A 154 -9.67 19.58 12.25
C PRO A 154 -10.96 20.37 11.99
N THR A 155 -11.95 20.22 12.86
CA THR A 155 -13.13 21.11 12.87
C THR A 155 -12.73 22.51 13.36
N SER A 156 -13.53 23.54 13.03
CA SER A 156 -13.30 24.93 13.50
C SER A 156 -13.22 25.01 15.03
N ALA A 157 -14.00 24.18 15.74
CA ALA A 157 -13.98 24.08 17.20
C ALA A 157 -12.66 23.50 17.72
N GLU A 158 -12.18 22.40 17.13
CA GLU A 158 -10.90 21.78 17.52
C GLU A 158 -9.71 22.67 17.22
N LEU A 159 -9.73 23.36 16.07
CA LEU A 159 -8.74 24.37 15.71
C LEU A 159 -8.69 25.48 16.76
N SER A 160 -9.82 26.09 17.06
CA SER A 160 -9.94 27.17 18.05
C SER A 160 -9.49 26.72 19.43
N GLN A 161 -9.93 25.53 19.87
CA GLN A 161 -9.54 24.94 21.14
C GLN A 161 -8.02 24.77 21.25
N TYR A 162 -7.37 24.25 20.21
CA TYR A 162 -5.92 24.05 20.22
C TYR A 162 -5.14 25.35 20.15
N LEU A 163 -5.53 26.32 19.32
CA LEU A 163 -4.83 27.60 19.22
C LEU A 163 -4.91 28.41 20.53
N ASN A 164 -6.01 28.26 21.27
CA ASN A 164 -6.24 28.91 22.56
C ASN A 164 -5.66 28.14 23.76
N ASP A 165 -5.29 26.86 23.62
CA ASP A 165 -4.66 26.09 24.71
C ASP A 165 -3.20 26.50 24.92
N LYS A 166 -2.98 27.38 25.91
CA LYS A 166 -1.64 27.86 26.33
C LYS A 166 -0.98 26.99 27.39
N ARG A 167 -1.63 25.94 27.90
CA ARG A 167 -1.05 25.09 28.96
C ARG A 167 0.14 24.29 28.39
N PRO A 168 1.23 24.10 29.17
CA PRO A 168 2.37 23.27 28.76
C PRO A 168 1.92 21.89 28.24
N GLY A 169 2.56 21.39 27.19
CA GLY A 169 2.23 20.09 26.59
C GLY A 169 0.93 20.05 25.77
N SER A 170 0.40 21.19 25.31
CA SER A 170 -0.81 21.26 24.48
C SER A 170 -0.75 20.37 23.23
N TYR A 171 0.41 20.33 22.57
CA TYR A 171 0.62 19.48 21.39
C TYR A 171 0.53 17.99 21.74
N ARG A 172 1.13 17.54 22.86
CA ARG A 172 1.02 16.15 23.32
C ARG A 172 -0.43 15.76 23.61
N ARG A 173 -1.20 16.61 24.28
CA ARG A 173 -2.63 16.34 24.52
C ARG A 173 -3.43 16.24 23.22
N LEU A 174 -3.11 17.06 22.23
CA LEU A 174 -3.70 16.95 20.89
C LEU A 174 -3.38 15.60 20.24
N VAL A 175 -2.11 15.16 20.30
CA VAL A 175 -1.68 13.84 19.80
C VAL A 175 -2.47 12.72 20.47
N GLU A 176 -2.55 12.69 21.81
CA GLU A 176 -3.29 11.65 22.53
C GLU A 176 -4.78 11.63 22.15
N ARG A 177 -5.40 12.81 22.02
CA ARG A 177 -6.80 12.94 21.62
C ARG A 177 -7.05 12.36 20.23
N LEU A 178 -6.15 12.61 19.27
CA LEU A 178 -6.27 12.10 17.90
C LEU A 178 -5.96 10.60 17.81
N LEU A 179 -4.99 10.08 18.56
CA LEU A 179 -4.71 8.64 18.65
C LEU A 179 -5.85 7.86 19.35
N ALA A 180 -6.57 8.50 20.26
CA ALA A 180 -7.76 7.92 20.90
C ALA A 180 -9.01 7.97 20.00
N SER A 181 -9.01 8.77 18.93
CA SER A 181 -10.16 8.93 18.04
C SER A 181 -10.48 7.62 17.29
N PRO A 182 -11.76 7.24 17.15
CA PRO A 182 -12.14 6.09 16.32
C PRO A 182 -11.80 6.28 14.84
N HIS A 183 -11.51 7.51 14.41
CA HIS A 183 -11.06 7.82 13.06
C HIS A 183 -9.61 7.37 12.80
N TYR A 184 -8.81 7.10 13.84
CA TYR A 184 -7.46 6.55 13.72
C TYR A 184 -7.46 5.22 12.96
N GLY A 185 -8.25 4.25 13.42
CA GLY A 185 -8.33 2.94 12.79
C GLY A 185 -8.87 3.00 11.36
N ARG A 186 -9.72 3.99 11.03
CA ARG A 186 -10.20 4.23 9.67
C ARG A 186 -9.08 4.75 8.76
N ARG A 187 -8.25 5.66 9.26
CA ARG A 187 -7.10 6.20 8.53
C ARG A 187 -6.05 5.12 8.27
N TRP A 188 -5.53 4.50 9.32
CA TRP A 188 -4.45 3.53 9.21
C TRP A 188 -4.91 2.18 8.63
N GLY A 189 -6.20 1.87 8.77
CA GLY A 189 -6.82 0.72 8.11
C GLY A 189 -6.80 0.82 6.59
N GLN A 190 -6.93 2.02 6.00
CA GLN A 190 -6.87 2.19 4.55
C GLN A 190 -5.54 1.71 3.97
N TYR A 191 -4.42 2.10 4.59
CA TYR A 191 -3.10 1.68 4.15
C TYR A 191 -2.90 0.17 4.29
N TRP A 192 -3.39 -0.44 5.37
CA TRP A 192 -3.33 -1.89 5.50
C TRP A 192 -4.17 -2.61 4.44
N LEU A 193 -5.33 -2.06 4.09
CA LEU A 193 -6.23 -2.65 3.08
C LEU A 193 -5.64 -2.60 1.67
N ASP A 194 -4.82 -1.60 1.36
CA ASP A 194 -4.04 -1.55 0.12
C ASP A 194 -3.02 -2.69 0.03
N LEU A 195 -2.31 -2.96 1.14
CA LEU A 195 -1.36 -4.08 1.22
C LEU A 195 -2.06 -5.44 1.13
N ALA A 196 -3.21 -5.57 1.80
CA ALA A 196 -4.03 -6.78 1.78
C ALA A 196 -4.77 -7.00 0.44
N ARG A 197 -4.77 -6.01 -0.46
CA ARG A 197 -5.50 -6.04 -1.75
C ARG A 197 -7.01 -6.13 -1.56
N PHE A 198 -7.52 -5.49 -0.51
CA PHE A 198 -8.91 -5.61 -0.14
C PHE A 198 -9.86 -5.10 -1.23
N ALA A 199 -10.81 -5.95 -1.60
CA ALA A 199 -12.06 -5.54 -2.22
C ALA A 199 -13.20 -6.45 -1.76
N GLU A 200 -14.42 -6.00 -1.99
CA GLU A 200 -15.64 -6.74 -1.72
C GLU A 200 -16.10 -7.56 -2.94
N THR A 201 -15.22 -7.73 -3.93
CA THR A 201 -15.45 -8.54 -5.13
C THR A 201 -14.23 -9.36 -5.53
N ASP A 202 -14.46 -10.39 -6.34
CA ASP A 202 -13.43 -11.34 -6.78
C ASP A 202 -12.46 -10.79 -7.83
N GLY A 203 -12.87 -9.85 -8.68
CA GLY A 203 -12.11 -9.40 -9.85
C GLY A 203 -12.48 -10.14 -11.14
N TYR A 204 -11.67 -9.93 -12.17
CA TYR A 204 -11.83 -10.54 -13.50
C TYR A 204 -13.19 -10.22 -14.17
N GLU A 205 -13.60 -11.02 -15.17
CA GLU A 205 -14.75 -10.72 -16.03
C GLU A 205 -16.09 -10.71 -15.27
N HIS A 206 -16.30 -11.68 -14.37
CA HIS A 206 -17.55 -11.82 -13.63
C HIS A 206 -17.59 -10.99 -12.33
N ASP A 207 -16.44 -10.76 -11.69
CA ASP A 207 -16.29 -9.89 -10.51
C ASP A 207 -17.38 -10.10 -9.45
N LYS A 208 -17.54 -11.36 -9.03
CA LYS A 208 -18.58 -11.80 -8.09
C LYS A 208 -18.43 -11.08 -6.75
N ILE A 209 -19.56 -10.74 -6.13
CA ILE A 209 -19.61 -10.05 -4.83
C ILE A 209 -19.27 -11.01 -3.68
N ARG A 210 -18.35 -10.60 -2.82
CA ARG A 210 -18.00 -11.26 -1.56
C ARG A 210 -18.83 -10.64 -0.43
N SER A 211 -20.01 -11.19 -0.17
CA SER A 211 -21.02 -10.60 0.75
C SER A 211 -20.55 -10.34 2.19
N ASN A 212 -19.50 -11.03 2.64
CA ASN A 212 -18.94 -10.90 4.00
C ASN A 212 -17.57 -10.19 4.04
N ALA A 213 -17.02 -9.74 2.90
CA ALA A 213 -15.67 -9.15 2.87
C ALA A 213 -15.53 -7.89 3.74
N TRP A 214 -16.55 -7.05 3.81
CA TRP A 214 -16.57 -5.84 4.65
C TRP A 214 -16.24 -6.10 6.12
N ARG A 215 -16.52 -7.30 6.64
CA ARG A 215 -16.19 -7.69 8.02
C ARG A 215 -14.69 -7.64 8.29
N TYR A 216 -13.85 -7.93 7.29
CA TYR A 216 -12.40 -7.83 7.41
C TYR A 216 -11.94 -6.38 7.51
N ARG A 217 -12.47 -5.47 6.67
CA ARG A 217 -12.22 -4.03 6.81
C ARG A 217 -12.56 -3.55 8.22
N ASP A 218 -13.74 -3.89 8.73
CA ASP A 218 -14.16 -3.46 10.07
C ASP A 218 -13.30 -4.10 11.17
N TRP A 219 -12.85 -5.35 10.97
CA TRP A 219 -11.91 -5.99 11.88
C TRP A 219 -10.57 -5.24 11.95
N ILE A 220 -10.02 -4.83 10.80
CA ILE A 220 -8.79 -4.03 10.73
C ILE A 220 -8.95 -2.71 11.47
N VAL A 221 -10.02 -1.97 11.18
CA VAL A 221 -10.31 -0.69 11.83
C VAL A 221 -10.38 -0.86 13.35
N ASN A 222 -11.09 -1.89 13.81
CA ASN A 222 -11.26 -2.16 15.25
C ASN A 222 -9.99 -2.70 15.92
N ALA A 223 -9.17 -3.49 15.21
CA ALA A 223 -7.89 -3.98 15.72
C ALA A 223 -6.92 -2.82 15.96
N LEU A 224 -6.81 -1.90 15.01
CA LEU A 224 -5.96 -0.71 15.12
C LEU A 224 -6.48 0.26 16.17
N ASN A 225 -7.79 0.51 16.24
CA ASN A 225 -8.36 1.39 17.27
C ASN A 225 -8.12 0.87 18.70
N ARG A 226 -8.14 -0.46 18.90
CA ARG A 226 -7.81 -1.10 20.18
C ARG A 226 -6.32 -1.19 20.46
N ASP A 227 -5.48 -0.84 19.48
CA ASP A 227 -4.03 -0.90 19.56
C ASP A 227 -3.53 -2.28 19.99
N ILE A 228 -4.09 -3.35 19.39
CA ILE A 228 -3.52 -4.68 19.59
C ILE A 228 -2.08 -4.68 19.05
N GLY A 229 -1.15 -5.31 19.77
CA GLY A 229 0.25 -5.42 19.35
C GLY A 229 0.37 -5.91 17.90
N TYR A 230 1.26 -5.29 17.12
CA TYR A 230 1.44 -5.62 15.71
C TYR A 230 1.87 -7.09 15.48
N ASP A 231 2.63 -7.67 16.41
CA ASP A 231 2.93 -9.10 16.47
C ASP A 231 1.64 -9.95 16.54
N ARG A 232 0.71 -9.58 17.42
CA ARG A 232 -0.57 -10.26 17.56
C ARG A 232 -1.45 -10.03 16.34
N PHE A 233 -1.43 -8.83 15.78
CA PHE A 233 -2.14 -8.48 14.55
C PHE A 233 -1.68 -9.34 13.36
N ILE A 234 -0.37 -9.54 13.17
CA ILE A 234 0.19 -10.46 12.17
C ILE A 234 -0.25 -11.89 12.47
N THR A 235 -0.10 -12.32 13.73
CA THR A 235 -0.44 -13.69 14.14
C THR A 235 -1.89 -14.04 13.82
N LEU A 236 -2.82 -13.12 14.10
CA LEU A 236 -4.23 -13.31 13.78
C LEU A 236 -4.50 -13.36 12.28
N GLN A 237 -3.77 -12.58 11.47
CA GLN A 237 -3.94 -12.61 10.02
C GLN A 237 -3.39 -13.88 9.37
N LEU A 238 -2.34 -14.47 9.92
CA LEU A 238 -1.80 -15.73 9.41
C LEU A 238 -2.51 -16.97 9.96
N ALA A 239 -2.94 -16.94 11.22
CA ALA A 239 -3.38 -18.15 11.94
C ALA A 239 -4.55 -17.92 12.91
N GLY A 240 -5.33 -16.84 12.77
CA GLY A 240 -6.44 -16.51 13.67
C GLY A 240 -7.61 -17.50 13.63
N ASP A 241 -7.69 -18.37 12.63
CA ASP A 241 -8.61 -19.50 12.56
C ASP A 241 -8.17 -20.75 13.36
N ILE A 242 -6.88 -20.83 13.70
CA ILE A 242 -6.25 -21.90 14.49
C ILE A 242 -6.04 -21.48 15.93
N GLN A 243 -5.47 -20.29 16.13
CA GLN A 243 -5.14 -19.74 17.46
C GLN A 243 -5.98 -18.48 17.73
N PRO A 244 -7.26 -18.65 18.15
CA PRO A 244 -8.13 -17.52 18.43
C PRO A 244 -7.56 -16.64 19.56
N ALA A 245 -8.04 -15.40 19.64
CA ALA A 245 -7.71 -14.51 20.76
C ALA A 245 -8.12 -15.13 22.12
N PRO A 246 -7.33 -14.95 23.18
CA PRO A 246 -7.65 -15.44 24.52
C PRO A 246 -9.01 -14.93 25.06
N ASP A 247 -9.48 -13.78 24.56
CA ASP A 247 -10.76 -13.20 24.93
C ASP A 247 -11.92 -13.86 24.15
N ALA A 248 -12.56 -14.84 24.80
CA ALA A 248 -13.59 -15.74 24.26
C ALA A 248 -14.88 -15.08 23.76
N LYS A 249 -15.02 -13.74 23.87
CA LYS A 249 -16.18 -12.98 23.36
C LYS A 249 -16.09 -12.58 21.88
N GLN A 250 -15.04 -12.98 21.16
CA GLN A 250 -14.85 -12.55 19.77
C GLN A 250 -14.82 -13.71 18.76
N PRO A 251 -15.91 -13.91 18.00
CA PRO A 251 -15.92 -14.61 16.69
C PRO A 251 -14.96 -14.01 15.64
N SER A 252 -14.12 -13.04 16.01
CA SER A 252 -13.40 -12.10 15.16
C SER A 252 -12.03 -12.60 14.68
N SER A 253 -11.39 -13.56 15.36
CA SER A 253 -10.04 -14.00 15.00
C SER A 253 -9.98 -14.71 13.64
N LYS A 254 -11.04 -15.46 13.27
CA LYS A 254 -11.16 -16.07 11.93
C LYS A 254 -11.24 -15.03 10.82
N ILE A 255 -11.89 -13.89 11.08
CA ILE A 255 -12.07 -12.81 10.10
C ILE A 255 -10.71 -12.22 9.71
N ALA A 256 -9.75 -12.15 10.64
CA ALA A 256 -8.40 -11.66 10.38
C ALA A 256 -7.69 -12.42 9.23
N THR A 257 -7.93 -13.73 9.11
CA THR A 257 -7.33 -14.54 8.04
C THR A 257 -7.79 -14.20 6.62
N ALA A 258 -8.80 -13.34 6.49
CA ALA A 258 -9.17 -12.77 5.20
C ALA A 258 -8.02 -11.96 4.56
N PHE A 259 -6.97 -11.57 5.31
CA PHE A 259 -5.71 -11.09 4.73
C PHE A 259 -5.19 -11.98 3.59
N LEU A 260 -5.17 -13.30 3.83
CA LEU A 260 -4.68 -14.28 2.88
C LEU A 260 -5.63 -14.43 1.68
N LEU A 261 -6.92 -14.18 1.88
CA LEU A 261 -7.95 -14.38 0.85
C LEU A 261 -8.42 -13.09 0.17
N SER A 262 -7.85 -11.94 0.55
CA SER A 262 -8.30 -10.63 0.08
C SER A 262 -7.88 -10.33 -1.35
N GLY A 263 -6.94 -11.05 -1.94
CA GLY A 263 -6.55 -10.90 -3.35
C GLY A 263 -7.65 -11.31 -4.35
N PRO A 264 -7.43 -11.06 -5.65
CA PRO A 264 -8.32 -11.54 -6.71
C PRO A 264 -8.49 -13.08 -6.69
N ASP A 265 -9.65 -13.55 -7.12
CA ASP A 265 -9.98 -14.98 -7.27
C ASP A 265 -10.82 -15.14 -8.54
N MET A 266 -10.78 -16.30 -9.19
CA MET A 266 -11.55 -16.61 -10.39
C MET A 266 -12.36 -17.89 -10.17
N PRO A 267 -13.51 -17.82 -9.44
CA PRO A 267 -14.24 -19.03 -9.04
C PRO A 267 -14.79 -19.87 -10.19
N ASP A 268 -14.99 -19.23 -11.34
CA ASP A 268 -15.56 -19.74 -12.57
C ASP A 268 -14.53 -20.31 -13.56
N ILE A 269 -13.23 -20.26 -13.24
CA ILE A 269 -12.20 -20.84 -14.10
C ILE A 269 -12.37 -22.36 -14.26
N ASN A 270 -12.15 -22.85 -15.48
CA ASN A 270 -12.35 -24.26 -15.84
C ASN A 270 -11.41 -25.20 -15.07
N SER A 271 -10.12 -24.84 -14.93
CA SER A 271 -9.13 -25.63 -14.21
C SER A 271 -9.04 -25.21 -12.74
N GLN A 272 -9.60 -26.02 -11.83
CA GLN A 272 -9.45 -25.76 -10.39
C GLN A 272 -8.01 -25.98 -9.90
N GLN A 273 -7.18 -26.75 -10.63
CA GLN A 273 -5.76 -26.90 -10.33
C GLN A 273 -5.00 -25.60 -10.61
N GLU A 274 -5.26 -24.98 -11.77
CA GLU A 274 -4.72 -23.67 -12.13
C GLU A 274 -5.18 -22.59 -11.14
N ARG A 275 -6.48 -22.53 -10.84
CA ARG A 275 -7.03 -21.61 -9.81
C ARG A 275 -6.27 -21.71 -8.50
N ARG A 276 -6.04 -22.94 -8.05
CA ARG A 276 -5.36 -23.22 -6.79
C ARG A 276 -3.91 -22.78 -6.83
N HIS A 277 -3.22 -23.05 -7.92
CA HIS A 277 -1.84 -22.64 -8.13
C HIS A 277 -1.71 -21.11 -8.04
N VAL A 278 -2.52 -20.37 -8.81
CA VAL A 278 -2.54 -18.90 -8.81
C VAL A 278 -2.86 -18.36 -7.41
N LEU A 279 -3.93 -18.85 -6.77
CA LEU A 279 -4.34 -18.37 -5.45
C LEU A 279 -3.24 -18.56 -4.39
N LEU A 280 -2.56 -19.71 -4.39
CA LEU A 280 -1.48 -19.98 -3.45
C LEU A 280 -0.23 -19.14 -3.72
N ASN A 281 0.12 -18.90 -4.99
CA ASN A 281 1.21 -18.00 -5.33
C ASN A 281 0.90 -16.58 -4.85
N GLU A 282 -0.31 -16.10 -5.08
CA GLU A 282 -0.76 -14.77 -4.67
C GLU A 282 -0.76 -14.59 -3.15
N ILE A 283 -1.16 -15.61 -2.39
CA ILE A 283 -1.05 -15.63 -0.92
C ILE A 283 0.42 -15.49 -0.49
N THR A 284 1.29 -16.28 -1.12
CA THR A 284 2.72 -16.37 -0.77
C THR A 284 3.45 -15.07 -1.10
N ALA A 285 3.25 -14.53 -2.30
CA ALA A 285 3.83 -13.28 -2.76
C ALA A 285 3.37 -12.09 -1.91
N THR A 286 2.09 -12.03 -1.53
CA THR A 286 1.56 -10.96 -0.68
C THR A 286 2.11 -11.04 0.74
N THR A 287 2.24 -12.24 1.29
CA THR A 287 2.84 -12.45 2.62
C THR A 287 4.30 -11.99 2.62
N GLY A 288 5.09 -12.36 1.61
CA GLY A 288 6.48 -11.93 1.49
C GLY A 288 6.64 -10.41 1.33
N SER A 289 5.93 -9.83 0.36
CA SER A 289 6.04 -8.38 0.09
C SER A 289 5.50 -7.51 1.23
N THR A 290 4.49 -7.97 1.98
CA THR A 290 3.86 -7.19 3.06
C THR A 290 4.57 -7.35 4.40
N LEU A 291 4.93 -8.58 4.79
CA LEU A 291 5.42 -8.87 6.15
C LEU A 291 6.94 -8.97 6.22
N LEU A 292 7.60 -9.39 5.14
CA LEU A 292 9.05 -9.49 5.03
C LEU A 292 9.67 -8.32 4.28
N SER A 293 8.86 -7.53 3.55
CA SER A 293 9.36 -6.54 2.61
C SER A 293 10.33 -7.14 1.59
N LEU A 294 10.02 -8.34 1.09
CA LEU A 294 10.80 -9.02 0.06
C LEU A 294 9.93 -9.33 -1.16
N GLN A 295 10.50 -9.18 -2.35
CA GLN A 295 9.85 -9.59 -3.60
C GLN A 295 9.95 -11.11 -3.84
N ILE A 296 9.57 -11.92 -2.85
CA ILE A 296 9.67 -13.38 -2.93
C ILE A 296 8.82 -13.96 -4.09
N GLY A 297 7.76 -13.26 -4.49
CA GLY A 297 6.90 -13.65 -5.61
C GLY A 297 7.63 -13.76 -6.95
N CYS A 298 8.71 -13.00 -7.15
CA CYS A 298 9.53 -13.13 -8.37
C CYS A 298 10.23 -14.49 -8.46
N ALA A 299 10.34 -15.23 -7.35
CA ALA A 299 10.92 -16.56 -7.32
C ALA A 299 9.94 -17.70 -7.66
N GLU A 300 8.68 -17.40 -8.01
CA GLU A 300 7.68 -18.43 -8.29
C GLU A 300 8.00 -19.27 -9.54
N CYS A 301 8.64 -18.64 -10.53
CA CYS A 301 8.97 -19.24 -11.83
C CYS A 301 10.42 -19.73 -11.91
N HIS A 302 11.35 -18.98 -11.34
CA HIS A 302 12.79 -19.27 -11.36
C HIS A 302 13.43 -18.67 -10.11
N ASN A 303 14.71 -18.96 -9.84
CA ASN A 303 15.43 -18.29 -8.75
C ASN A 303 15.37 -16.76 -8.92
N HIS A 304 15.17 -16.01 -7.84
CA HIS A 304 15.12 -14.56 -7.91
C HIS A 304 16.37 -13.99 -8.61
N LYS A 305 16.17 -12.97 -9.44
CA LYS A 305 17.23 -12.48 -10.36
C LYS A 305 18.45 -11.89 -9.64
N TYR A 306 18.23 -11.27 -8.47
CA TYR A 306 19.24 -10.53 -7.73
C TYR A 306 19.40 -11.00 -6.29
N ASP A 307 18.29 -11.03 -5.53
CA ASP A 307 18.30 -11.61 -4.18
C ASP A 307 18.60 -13.11 -4.16
N PRO A 308 19.28 -13.61 -3.12
CA PRO A 308 19.57 -15.03 -2.93
C PRO A 308 18.34 -15.78 -2.40
N ILE A 309 17.25 -15.68 -3.16
CA ILE A 309 15.96 -16.32 -2.92
C ILE A 309 15.77 -17.34 -4.04
N SER A 310 15.79 -18.62 -3.69
CA SER A 310 15.56 -19.67 -4.68
C SER A 310 14.07 -19.86 -4.98
N GLN A 311 13.77 -20.57 -6.06
CA GLN A 311 12.43 -21.08 -6.29
C GLN A 311 11.99 -22.02 -5.14
N GLY A 312 12.91 -22.79 -4.57
CA GLY A 312 12.65 -23.63 -3.40
C GLY A 312 12.19 -22.81 -2.19
N ASP A 313 12.81 -21.66 -1.90
CA ASP A 313 12.40 -20.75 -0.82
C ASP A 313 10.95 -20.27 -0.98
N PHE A 314 10.53 -19.95 -2.22
CA PHE A 314 9.16 -19.59 -2.51
C PHE A 314 8.18 -20.73 -2.21
N TYR A 315 8.44 -21.94 -2.71
CA TYR A 315 7.53 -23.07 -2.51
C TYR A 315 7.52 -23.62 -1.08
N ARG A 316 8.64 -23.50 -0.33
CA ARG A 316 8.68 -23.75 1.11
C ARG A 316 7.81 -22.75 1.88
N LEU A 317 7.81 -21.47 1.49
CA LEU A 317 6.89 -20.49 2.07
C LEU A 317 5.43 -20.77 1.67
N ARG A 318 5.19 -21.17 0.42
CA ARG A 318 3.86 -21.55 -0.07
C ARG A 318 3.26 -22.75 0.69
N ALA A 319 4.10 -23.70 1.10
CA ALA A 319 3.67 -24.90 1.84
C ALA A 319 2.96 -24.58 3.16
N PHE A 320 3.22 -23.43 3.79
CA PHE A 320 2.47 -22.98 4.98
C PHE A 320 0.96 -22.77 4.71
N PHE A 321 0.57 -22.49 3.47
CA PHE A 321 -0.81 -22.15 3.09
C PHE A 321 -1.50 -23.23 2.28
N ASP A 322 -0.74 -24.15 1.70
CA ASP A 322 -1.18 -25.11 0.68
C ASP A 322 -2.48 -25.83 1.10
N ARG A 323 -2.54 -26.41 2.31
CA ARG A 323 -3.73 -27.17 2.79
C ARG A 323 -4.82 -26.31 3.42
N ALA A 324 -4.55 -25.03 3.69
CA ALA A 324 -5.55 -24.14 4.27
C ALA A 324 -6.62 -23.73 3.23
N VAL A 325 -6.28 -23.79 1.94
CA VAL A 325 -7.16 -23.40 0.83
C VAL A 325 -7.94 -24.62 0.31
N LYS A 326 -9.27 -24.58 0.45
CA LYS A 326 -10.19 -25.54 -0.19
C LYS A 326 -11.05 -24.82 -1.21
N LEU A 327 -10.96 -25.27 -2.45
CA LEU A 327 -11.73 -24.69 -3.56
C LEU A 327 -13.06 -25.43 -3.74
N LYS A 328 -14.08 -24.67 -4.12
CA LYS A 328 -15.33 -25.18 -4.66
C LYS A 328 -15.59 -24.48 -5.99
N THR A 329 -15.97 -25.24 -7.00
CA THR A 329 -16.31 -24.71 -8.32
C THR A 329 -17.40 -23.65 -8.19
N ASN A 330 -17.24 -22.54 -8.90
CA ASN A 330 -18.16 -21.41 -8.93
C ASN A 330 -18.36 -20.65 -7.60
N GLN A 331 -17.61 -20.95 -6.55
CA GLN A 331 -17.70 -20.30 -5.24
C GLN A 331 -16.37 -19.65 -4.82
N SER A 332 -16.42 -18.40 -4.39
CA SER A 332 -15.26 -17.67 -3.86
C SER A 332 -14.73 -18.29 -2.58
N VAL A 333 -13.41 -18.28 -2.39
CA VAL A 333 -12.80 -18.73 -1.12
C VAL A 333 -12.94 -17.61 -0.09
N SER A 334 -13.77 -17.83 0.93
CA SER A 334 -14.06 -16.82 1.97
C SER A 334 -13.51 -17.18 3.35
N THR A 335 -13.11 -18.43 3.56
CA THR A 335 -12.56 -18.93 4.83
C THR A 335 -11.49 -19.97 4.57
N LEU A 336 -10.52 -20.05 5.49
CA LEU A 336 -9.49 -21.10 5.49
C LEU A 336 -9.97 -22.34 6.25
N THR A 337 -9.35 -23.48 5.94
CA THR A 337 -9.55 -24.73 6.70
C THR A 337 -8.42 -24.90 7.73
N PRO A 338 -8.73 -25.01 9.03
CA PRO A 338 -7.71 -25.04 10.10
C PRO A 338 -6.97 -26.38 10.25
N ASN A 339 -7.54 -27.49 9.78
CA ASN A 339 -6.97 -28.83 9.96
C ASN A 339 -6.01 -29.18 8.80
N ALA A 340 -4.77 -28.68 8.87
CA ALA A 340 -3.69 -29.13 7.99
C ALA A 340 -2.88 -30.28 8.63
N ASN A 341 -2.50 -31.26 7.82
CA ASN A 341 -1.47 -32.25 8.18
C ASN A 341 -0.13 -31.52 8.38
N PRO A 342 0.61 -31.73 9.49
CA PRO A 342 1.94 -31.13 9.71
C PRO A 342 2.96 -31.48 8.61
N ASP A 343 2.79 -32.61 7.92
CA ASP A 343 3.65 -33.06 6.80
C ASP A 343 3.23 -32.47 5.45
N ALA A 344 2.49 -31.36 5.44
CA ALA A 344 2.03 -30.73 4.22
C ALA A 344 3.22 -30.17 3.41
N ALA A 345 3.48 -30.80 2.27
CA ALA A 345 4.39 -30.30 1.25
C ALA A 345 3.66 -29.44 0.21
N SER A 346 4.37 -28.48 -0.39
CA SER A 346 3.98 -27.84 -1.65
C SER A 346 4.79 -28.44 -2.80
N GLN A 347 4.24 -28.36 -4.00
CA GLN A 347 4.90 -28.83 -5.20
C GLN A 347 5.58 -27.66 -5.90
N ILE A 348 6.87 -27.81 -6.18
CA ILE A 348 7.59 -26.89 -7.06
C ILE A 348 7.02 -27.04 -8.48
N HIS A 349 6.76 -25.91 -9.13
CA HIS A 349 6.36 -25.87 -10.53
C HIS A 349 7.45 -25.21 -11.36
N PRO A 350 8.27 -25.98 -12.11
CA PRO A 350 9.34 -25.44 -12.93
C PRO A 350 8.82 -24.37 -13.90
N ARG A 351 9.52 -23.22 -13.98
CA ARG A 351 9.09 -22.04 -14.76
C ARG A 351 7.70 -21.50 -14.39
N GLY A 352 7.18 -21.87 -13.21
CA GLY A 352 5.84 -21.50 -12.76
C GLY A 352 4.73 -22.25 -13.48
N ASN A 353 5.05 -23.25 -14.30
CA ASN A 353 4.03 -23.98 -15.06
C ASN A 353 3.25 -24.93 -14.15
N TRP A 354 1.99 -24.59 -13.87
CA TRP A 354 1.11 -25.40 -13.02
C TRP A 354 0.91 -26.84 -13.53
N GLN A 355 1.10 -27.10 -14.83
CA GLN A 355 0.99 -28.42 -15.44
C GLN A 355 2.25 -29.28 -15.25
N THR A 356 3.38 -28.66 -14.93
CA THR A 356 4.65 -29.36 -14.72
C THR A 356 4.87 -29.60 -13.24
N ALA A 357 4.92 -30.88 -12.87
CA ALA A 357 5.09 -31.36 -11.51
C ALA A 357 6.59 -31.52 -11.18
N GLY A 358 7.14 -30.57 -10.43
CA GLY A 358 8.46 -30.68 -9.82
C GLY A 358 8.44 -31.37 -8.46
N PRO A 359 9.55 -31.32 -7.72
CA PRO A 359 9.70 -31.91 -6.40
C PRO A 359 8.70 -31.39 -5.36
N LEU A 360 8.44 -32.22 -4.35
CA LEU A 360 7.70 -31.81 -3.15
C LEU A 360 8.66 -31.20 -2.13
N VAL A 361 8.28 -30.06 -1.56
CA VAL A 361 9.01 -29.37 -0.49
C VAL A 361 8.12 -29.11 0.71
N SER A 362 8.62 -29.43 1.90
CA SER A 362 7.94 -29.16 3.16
C SER A 362 8.01 -27.68 3.54
N ALA A 363 7.12 -27.23 4.43
CA ALA A 363 7.15 -25.87 4.96
C ALA A 363 8.48 -25.56 5.66
N ALA A 364 9.10 -24.45 5.27
CA ALA A 364 10.33 -23.93 5.87
C ALA A 364 10.45 -22.43 5.61
N PHE A 365 11.16 -21.72 6.48
CA PHE A 365 11.33 -20.27 6.37
C PHE A 365 12.29 -19.91 5.23
N PRO A 366 12.10 -18.76 4.54
CA PRO A 366 13.04 -18.30 3.52
C PRO A 366 14.47 -18.23 4.06
N ARG A 367 15.40 -18.97 3.45
CA ARG A 367 16.74 -19.21 4.01
C ARG A 367 17.54 -17.92 4.25
N ILE A 368 17.36 -16.91 3.38
CA ILE A 368 18.06 -15.61 3.51
C ILE A 368 17.62 -14.81 4.75
N ALA A 369 16.34 -14.90 5.11
CA ALA A 369 15.77 -14.21 6.28
C ALA A 369 15.85 -15.06 7.57
N ASN A 370 16.06 -16.38 7.46
CA ASN A 370 16.16 -17.30 8.59
C ASN A 370 17.57 -17.30 9.21
N ILE A 371 17.98 -16.17 9.77
CA ILE A 371 19.35 -15.94 10.28
C ILE A 371 19.74 -16.84 11.46
N SER A 372 18.75 -17.38 12.17
CA SER A 372 18.94 -18.25 13.35
C SER A 372 18.72 -19.73 13.02
N ASP A 373 18.59 -20.08 11.73
CA ASP A 373 18.38 -21.45 11.24
C ASP A 373 17.24 -22.22 11.93
N VAL A 374 16.13 -21.51 12.20
CA VAL A 374 14.97 -22.08 12.87
C VAL A 374 14.30 -23.10 11.96
N GLN A 375 14.03 -24.29 12.50
CA GLN A 375 13.36 -25.37 11.78
C GLN A 375 11.86 -25.41 12.08
N VAL A 376 11.05 -25.75 11.07
CA VAL A 376 9.62 -26.02 11.27
C VAL A 376 9.48 -27.42 11.87
N THR A 377 8.72 -27.52 12.95
CA THR A 377 8.53 -28.77 13.71
C THR A 377 7.11 -29.31 13.58
N ALA A 378 6.90 -30.60 13.81
CA ALA A 378 5.55 -31.18 13.81
C ALA A 378 4.71 -30.79 15.06
N LYS A 379 5.30 -30.12 16.06
CA LYS A 379 4.65 -29.85 17.36
C LYS A 379 3.55 -28.78 17.31
N LEU A 380 3.61 -27.88 16.32
CA LEU A 380 2.71 -26.74 16.20
C LEU A 380 2.19 -26.61 14.78
N HIS A 381 1.02 -26.01 14.60
CA HIS A 381 0.50 -25.77 13.26
C HIS A 381 1.47 -24.89 12.44
N PRO A 382 1.79 -25.22 11.17
CA PRO A 382 2.76 -24.47 10.37
C PRO A 382 2.51 -22.95 10.33
N ARG A 383 1.28 -22.50 10.05
CA ARG A 383 0.94 -21.06 10.06
C ARG A 383 1.15 -20.35 11.41
N VAL A 384 1.02 -21.07 12.53
CA VAL A 384 1.34 -20.54 13.86
C VAL A 384 2.85 -20.41 14.03
N GLN A 385 3.63 -21.37 13.53
CA GLN A 385 5.09 -21.29 13.52
C GLN A 385 5.59 -20.15 12.62
N LEU A 386 4.98 -19.95 11.45
CA LEU A 386 5.27 -18.80 10.57
C LEU A 386 5.00 -17.47 11.27
N ALA A 387 3.85 -17.34 11.95
CA ALA A 387 3.55 -16.15 12.73
C ALA A 387 4.60 -15.91 13.81
N ARG A 388 4.95 -16.93 14.60
CA ARG A 388 5.96 -16.82 15.67
C ARG A 388 7.34 -16.45 15.14
N TRP A 389 7.74 -17.00 13.99
CA TRP A 389 9.02 -16.68 13.36
C TRP A 389 9.07 -15.22 12.87
N LEU A 390 8.01 -14.73 12.23
CA LEU A 390 7.92 -13.33 11.79
C LEU A 390 7.95 -12.34 12.97
N THR A 391 7.36 -12.73 14.10
CA THR A 391 7.23 -11.87 15.27
C THR A 391 8.29 -12.14 16.33
N ASP A 392 9.30 -12.95 16.01
CA ASP A 392 10.42 -13.18 16.91
C ASP A 392 11.21 -11.86 17.08
N PRO A 393 11.59 -11.46 18.32
CA PRO A 393 12.35 -10.23 18.55
C PRO A 393 13.68 -10.15 17.80
N GLY A 394 14.29 -11.30 17.47
CA GLY A 394 15.51 -11.38 16.68
C GLY A 394 15.29 -11.36 15.16
N HIS A 395 14.05 -11.40 14.69
CA HIS A 395 13.74 -11.44 13.27
C HIS A 395 14.13 -10.12 12.57
N PRO A 396 14.91 -10.15 11.47
CA PRO A 396 15.55 -8.96 10.95
C PRO A 396 14.60 -8.02 10.17
N LEU A 397 13.50 -8.52 9.62
CA LEU A 397 12.73 -7.75 8.61
C LEU A 397 11.44 -7.15 9.16
N THR A 398 10.63 -7.91 9.89
CA THR A 398 9.24 -7.55 10.21
C THR A 398 9.07 -6.24 10.98
N ALA A 399 9.89 -5.99 12.01
CA ALA A 399 9.83 -4.73 12.73
C ALA A 399 10.29 -3.53 11.88
N ARG A 400 11.38 -3.70 11.10
CA ARG A 400 11.86 -2.67 10.15
C ARG A 400 10.82 -2.36 9.09
N SER A 401 10.17 -3.40 8.58
CA SER A 401 9.15 -3.38 7.53
C SER A 401 7.96 -2.50 7.94
N ILE A 402 7.38 -2.69 9.13
CA ILE A 402 6.28 -1.86 9.59
C ILE A 402 6.73 -0.47 10.04
N ALA A 403 7.89 -0.35 10.69
CA ALA A 403 8.41 0.94 11.13
C ALA A 403 8.69 1.88 9.95
N ASN A 404 9.29 1.34 8.88
CA ASN A 404 9.53 2.08 7.64
C ASN A 404 8.23 2.53 6.96
N ARG A 405 7.18 1.69 6.96
CA ARG A 405 5.86 2.06 6.40
C ARG A 405 5.15 3.14 7.21
N VAL A 406 5.17 3.02 8.54
CA VAL A 406 4.60 4.06 9.40
C VAL A 406 5.33 5.39 9.20
N TRP A 407 6.66 5.36 9.09
CA TRP A 407 7.45 6.53 8.72
C TRP A 407 7.04 7.09 7.35
N GLN A 408 6.96 6.22 6.34
CA GLN A 408 6.56 6.58 4.98
C GLN A 408 5.21 7.30 4.94
N HIS A 409 4.21 6.85 5.69
CA HIS A 409 2.89 7.50 5.64
C HIS A 409 2.88 8.90 6.26
N HIS A 410 3.75 9.17 7.24
CA HIS A 410 3.94 10.50 7.83
C HIS A 410 4.77 11.44 6.95
N PHE A 411 5.85 10.92 6.33
CA PHE A 411 6.80 11.74 5.55
C PHE A 411 6.65 11.60 4.03
N GLY A 412 5.75 10.76 3.53
CA GLY A 412 5.54 10.50 2.11
C GLY A 412 6.55 9.51 1.52
N THR A 413 7.76 9.44 2.09
CA THR A 413 8.83 8.52 1.70
C THR A 413 9.37 7.82 2.93
N GLY A 414 9.58 6.49 2.84
CA GLY A 414 10.21 5.72 3.91
C GLY A 414 11.68 6.07 4.09
N LEU A 415 12.25 5.67 5.23
CA LEU A 415 13.71 5.73 5.42
C LEU A 415 14.41 4.91 4.34
N SER A 416 13.93 3.69 4.09
CA SER A 416 14.10 3.02 2.79
C SER A 416 12.88 3.35 1.92
N ASN A 417 13.12 3.84 0.70
CA ASN A 417 12.03 4.27 -0.20
C ASN A 417 11.36 3.10 -0.96
N THR A 418 11.82 1.87 -0.76
CA THR A 418 11.27 0.63 -1.32
C THR A 418 10.61 -0.22 -0.22
N PRO A 419 9.43 0.20 0.32
CA PRO A 419 8.85 -0.40 1.53
C PRO A 419 8.51 -1.89 1.43
N SER A 420 8.33 -2.45 0.23
CA SER A 420 8.08 -3.88 -0.01
C SER A 420 9.25 -4.61 -0.69
N ASP A 421 10.42 -3.97 -0.76
CA ASP A 421 11.63 -4.53 -1.33
C ASP A 421 12.86 -4.00 -0.60
N PHE A 422 13.27 -4.71 0.45
CA PHE A 422 14.52 -4.51 1.19
C PHE A 422 15.66 -5.37 0.64
N GLY A 423 15.44 -6.06 -0.48
CA GLY A 423 16.44 -6.90 -1.11
C GLY A 423 17.57 -6.10 -1.75
N VAL A 424 18.39 -6.78 -2.55
CA VAL A 424 19.54 -6.21 -3.28
C VAL A 424 19.11 -5.10 -4.24
N MET A 425 17.90 -5.17 -4.78
CA MET A 425 17.34 -4.14 -5.66
C MET A 425 16.64 -3.00 -4.90
N GLY A 426 16.44 -3.18 -3.60
CA GLY A 426 15.91 -2.16 -2.71
C GLY A 426 16.92 -1.07 -2.39
N GLU A 427 16.44 0.10 -1.98
CA GLU A 427 17.32 1.17 -1.51
C GLU A 427 17.67 0.97 -0.03
N GLU A 428 18.95 1.17 0.30
CA GLU A 428 19.39 1.25 1.69
C GLU A 428 18.71 2.42 2.42
N PRO A 429 18.32 2.27 3.70
CA PRO A 429 17.71 3.37 4.43
C PRO A 429 18.62 4.60 4.49
N SER A 430 18.05 5.81 4.31
CA SER A 430 18.82 7.06 4.48
C SER A 430 19.39 7.23 5.89
N HIS A 431 18.70 6.62 6.88
CA HIS A 431 19.07 6.60 8.29
C HIS A 431 18.96 5.16 8.84
N PRO A 432 19.93 4.26 8.56
CA PRO A 432 19.80 2.85 8.91
C PRO A 432 19.77 2.62 10.44
N LYS A 433 20.59 3.38 11.19
CA LYS A 433 20.58 3.31 12.66
C LYS A 433 19.26 3.81 13.26
N LEU A 434 18.63 4.83 12.65
CA LEU A 434 17.32 5.31 13.09
C LEU A 434 16.24 4.26 12.83
N LEU A 435 16.23 3.63 11.65
CA LEU A 435 15.27 2.57 11.33
C LEU A 435 15.36 1.42 12.34
N ASP A 436 16.57 0.98 12.65
CA ASP A 436 16.83 -0.05 13.66
C ASP A 436 16.40 0.38 15.07
N HIS A 437 16.66 1.63 15.44
CA HIS A 437 16.23 2.19 16.72
C HIS A 437 14.71 2.19 16.87
N ILE A 438 13.96 2.71 15.88
CA ILE A 438 12.48 2.75 15.95
C ILE A 438 11.87 1.34 15.86
N ALA A 439 12.49 0.42 15.10
CA ALA A 439 12.06 -0.97 15.01
C ALA A 439 12.29 -1.73 16.33
N SER A 440 13.45 -1.54 16.97
CA SER A 440 13.75 -2.14 18.29
C SER A 440 12.82 -1.58 19.37
N ARG A 441 12.58 -0.26 19.36
CA ARG A 441 11.64 0.37 20.29
C ARG A 441 10.21 -0.13 20.09
N LEU A 442 9.76 -0.39 18.87
CA LEU A 442 8.44 -0.98 18.62
C LEU A 442 8.29 -2.32 19.35
N ILE A 443 9.29 -3.20 19.27
CA ILE A 443 9.30 -4.50 19.96
C ILE A 443 9.28 -4.30 21.48
N ASN A 444 10.11 -3.39 22.00
CA ASN A 444 10.22 -3.11 23.44
C ASN A 444 8.99 -2.40 24.03
N HIS A 445 8.10 -1.87 23.19
CA HIS A 445 6.85 -1.20 23.58
C HIS A 445 5.63 -2.00 23.11
N ASP A 446 5.67 -3.32 23.32
CA ASP A 446 4.57 -4.27 23.08
C ASP A 446 3.99 -4.20 21.66
N TRP A 447 4.83 -3.85 20.67
CA TRP A 447 4.43 -3.69 19.28
C TRP A 447 3.27 -2.70 19.06
N SER A 448 3.10 -1.70 19.95
CA SER A 448 2.07 -0.67 19.82
C SER A 448 2.34 0.26 18.64
N LEU A 449 1.44 0.25 17.64
CA LEU A 449 1.53 1.17 16.52
C LEU A 449 1.18 2.60 16.95
N LYS A 450 0.23 2.79 17.88
CA LYS A 450 -0.07 4.13 18.40
C LYS A 450 1.13 4.74 19.10
N ASP A 451 1.92 3.94 19.82
CA ASP A 451 3.15 4.43 20.43
C ASP A 451 4.21 4.80 19.40
N LEU A 452 4.38 4.01 18.35
CA LEU A 452 5.26 4.37 17.24
C LEU A 452 4.82 5.68 16.56
N HIS A 453 3.52 5.87 16.29
CA HIS A 453 3.00 7.13 15.76
C HIS A 453 3.28 8.28 16.72
N ARG A 454 3.02 8.11 18.01
CA ARG A 454 3.27 9.11 19.07
C ARG A 454 4.73 9.55 19.07
N GLN A 455 5.67 8.62 19.03
CA GLN A 455 7.11 8.92 19.01
C GLN A 455 7.49 9.77 17.79
N ILE A 456 6.97 9.41 16.61
CA ILE A 456 7.24 10.14 15.36
C ILE A 456 6.63 11.54 15.41
N VAL A 457 5.33 11.68 15.72
CA VAL A 457 4.66 12.98 15.60
C VAL A 457 5.10 13.98 16.67
N LEU A 458 5.62 13.51 17.81
CA LEU A 458 6.17 14.39 18.85
C LEU A 458 7.58 14.91 18.55
N SER A 459 8.28 14.33 17.57
CA SER A 459 9.62 14.74 17.16
C SER A 459 9.65 16.18 16.63
N ALA A 460 10.77 16.86 16.81
CA ALA A 460 11.03 18.14 16.17
C ALA A 460 11.00 18.00 14.64
N THR A 461 11.57 16.90 14.13
CA THR A 461 11.59 16.55 12.70
C THR A 461 10.19 16.55 12.08
N TYR A 462 9.21 15.90 12.72
CA TYR A 462 7.83 15.90 12.24
C TYR A 462 7.17 17.27 12.37
N ARG A 463 7.60 18.11 13.31
CA ARG A 463 7.03 19.43 13.58
C ARG A 463 7.67 20.56 12.76
N SER A 464 8.73 20.30 12.00
CA SER A 464 9.40 21.27 11.15
C SER A 464 8.50 21.90 10.08
N GLN A 465 8.84 23.10 9.63
CA GLN A 465 8.17 23.78 8.52
C GLN A 465 8.36 23.07 7.17
N SER A 466 7.34 23.14 6.32
CA SER A 466 7.32 22.56 4.98
C SER A 466 7.49 23.59 3.85
N LYS A 467 7.42 24.88 4.19
CA LYS A 467 7.55 26.03 3.29
C LYS A 467 8.43 27.08 3.98
N PRO A 468 9.08 27.98 3.22
CA PRO A 468 9.86 29.05 3.84
C PRO A 468 8.93 29.93 4.70
N PRO A 469 9.40 30.41 5.86
CA PRO A 469 8.71 31.44 6.62
C PRO A 469 8.37 32.63 5.72
N ILE A 470 7.16 33.16 5.85
CA ILE A 470 6.74 34.39 5.17
C ILE A 470 6.57 35.45 6.25
N ALA A 471 7.21 36.61 6.09
CA ALA A 471 6.94 37.78 6.92
C ALA A 471 5.47 38.21 6.71
N ASP A 472 4.61 37.92 7.68
CA ASP A 472 3.17 38.21 7.61
C ASP A 472 2.88 39.73 7.68
N THR A 473 3.90 40.50 8.06
CA THR A 473 3.99 41.96 7.98
C THR A 473 5.06 42.30 6.96
N GLY A 474 4.82 43.22 6.03
CA GLY A 474 5.79 43.64 4.99
C GLY A 474 7.10 44.29 5.49
N THR A 475 7.49 44.01 6.72
CA THR A 475 8.80 44.20 7.33
C THR A 475 9.31 42.79 7.65
N ALA A 476 10.18 42.24 6.80
CA ALA A 476 10.95 41.08 7.19
C ALA A 476 11.91 41.55 8.30
N ASP A 477 11.65 41.16 9.54
CA ASP A 477 12.63 41.31 10.61
C ASP A 477 13.84 40.39 10.28
N ASP A 478 15.05 40.76 10.73
CA ASP A 478 16.30 40.04 10.37
C ASP A 478 16.22 38.53 10.69
N GLU A 479 15.49 38.13 11.75
CA GLU A 479 15.29 36.73 12.15
C GLU A 479 14.45 35.91 11.14
N ASP A 480 13.43 36.51 10.52
CA ASP A 480 12.60 35.84 9.51
C ASP A 480 13.38 35.66 8.19
N SER A 481 14.26 36.60 7.88
CA SER A 481 15.19 36.52 6.74
C SER A 481 16.16 35.34 6.91
N ASP A 482 16.77 35.19 8.09
CA ASP A 482 17.71 34.10 8.37
C ASP A 482 17.01 32.73 8.35
N ALA A 483 15.81 32.61 8.93
CA ALA A 483 15.05 31.37 8.92
C ALA A 483 14.60 30.95 7.50
N ALA A 484 14.28 31.92 6.64
CA ALA A 484 13.98 31.68 5.24
C ALA A 484 15.22 31.23 4.46
N GLN A 485 16.39 31.83 4.73
CA GLN A 485 17.65 31.41 4.13
C GLN A 485 18.02 29.97 4.51
N VAL A 486 17.91 29.61 5.81
CA VAL A 486 18.14 28.23 6.28
C VAL A 486 17.23 27.23 5.56
N TRP A 487 15.97 27.60 5.32
CA TRP A 487 15.03 26.74 4.59
C TRP A 487 15.43 26.55 3.12
N GLU A 488 15.82 27.62 2.42
CA GLU A 488 16.27 27.53 1.03
C GLU A 488 17.61 26.79 0.89
N ASP A 489 18.56 27.00 1.81
CA ASP A 489 19.83 26.27 1.84
C ASP A 489 19.62 24.76 2.01
N ALA A 490 18.70 24.38 2.90
CA ALA A 490 18.31 22.99 3.10
C ALA A 490 17.70 22.38 1.83
N LYS A 491 16.86 23.13 1.11
CA LYS A 491 16.25 22.68 -0.14
C LYS A 491 17.24 22.59 -1.29
N LEU A 492 18.21 23.50 -1.37
CA LEU A 492 19.25 23.48 -2.39
C LEU A 492 20.22 22.31 -2.19
N THR A 493 20.60 22.05 -0.94
CA THR A 493 21.54 20.98 -0.59
C THR A 493 20.88 19.59 -0.64
N ASP A 494 19.61 19.49 -0.24
CA ASP A 494 18.83 18.25 -0.24
C ASP A 494 17.44 18.46 -0.90
N PRO A 495 17.39 18.48 -2.25
CA PRO A 495 16.16 18.71 -3.00
C PRO A 495 15.06 17.68 -2.71
N ASP A 496 15.45 16.42 -2.54
CA ASP A 496 14.56 15.28 -2.27
C ASP A 496 14.20 15.14 -0.78
N ASN A 497 14.77 16.00 0.07
CA ASN A 497 14.54 16.01 1.51
C ASN A 497 14.84 14.66 2.20
N ARG A 498 15.88 13.95 1.74
CA ARG A 498 16.29 12.64 2.30
C ARG A 498 16.97 12.75 3.66
N MET A 499 17.56 13.90 3.98
CA MET A 499 18.19 14.25 5.27
C MET A 499 17.18 14.84 6.27
N LEU A 500 15.97 15.18 5.81
CA LEU A 500 14.84 15.57 6.66
C LEU A 500 15.06 16.86 7.46
N ALA A 501 15.79 17.82 6.86
CA ALA A 501 15.96 19.15 7.43
C ALA A 501 14.63 19.91 7.53
N ARG A 502 13.69 19.62 6.62
CA ARG A 502 12.37 20.24 6.48
C ARG A 502 11.27 19.19 6.41
N PHE A 503 10.01 19.58 6.62
CA PHE A 503 8.89 18.65 6.45
C PHE A 503 8.49 18.56 4.96
N PRO A 504 8.27 17.35 4.40
CA PRO A 504 7.87 17.20 3.01
C PRO A 504 6.40 17.58 2.79
N ARG A 505 6.12 18.38 1.75
CA ARG A 505 4.74 18.65 1.31
C ARG A 505 4.15 17.37 0.71
N ARG A 506 2.93 17.02 1.11
CA ARG A 506 2.28 15.78 0.66
C ARG A 506 0.91 16.05 0.09
N ARG A 507 0.59 15.35 -0.99
CA ARG A 507 -0.75 15.38 -1.56
C ARG A 507 -1.69 14.49 -0.75
N LEU A 508 -2.91 14.96 -0.52
CA LEU A 508 -3.98 14.15 0.06
C LEU A 508 -4.37 13.01 -0.89
N ASP A 509 -4.66 11.86 -0.31
CA ASP A 509 -5.27 10.75 -1.05
C ASP A 509 -6.76 11.01 -1.35
N ALA A 510 -7.28 10.24 -2.30
CA ALA A 510 -8.66 10.36 -2.78
C ALA A 510 -9.70 10.30 -1.66
N GLU A 511 -9.49 9.40 -0.69
CA GLU A 511 -10.35 9.23 0.46
C GLU A 511 -10.35 10.48 1.36
N SER A 512 -9.17 11.03 1.68
CA SER A 512 -9.04 12.24 2.50
C SER A 512 -9.61 13.48 1.81
N ILE A 513 -9.41 13.61 0.49
CA ILE A 513 -10.00 14.70 -0.32
C ILE A 513 -11.52 14.65 -0.24
N ARG A 514 -12.10 13.47 -0.46
CA ARG A 514 -13.56 13.28 -0.41
C ARG A 514 -14.11 13.51 0.99
N ASP A 515 -13.46 12.96 2.01
CA ASP A 515 -13.91 13.07 3.40
C ASP A 515 -13.74 14.51 3.94
N ALA A 516 -12.72 15.25 3.49
CA ALA A 516 -12.55 16.67 3.81
C ALA A 516 -13.68 17.54 3.22
N MET A 517 -14.12 17.29 1.98
CA MET A 517 -15.27 18.00 1.40
C MET A 517 -16.56 17.71 2.17
N LEU A 518 -16.76 16.45 2.58
CA LEU A 518 -17.91 16.07 3.40
C LEU A 518 -17.91 16.75 4.76
N LEU A 519 -16.76 16.78 5.43
CA LEU A 519 -16.63 17.40 6.74
C LEU A 519 -16.83 18.92 6.64
N ALA A 520 -16.17 19.57 5.68
CA ALA A 520 -16.27 21.02 5.46
C ALA A 520 -17.74 21.44 5.23
N SER A 521 -18.46 20.71 4.39
CA SER A 521 -19.88 20.95 4.08
C SER A 521 -20.87 20.53 5.17
N GLY A 522 -20.40 19.93 6.28
CA GLY A 522 -21.27 19.45 7.37
C GLY A 522 -22.13 18.25 7.00
N THR A 523 -21.75 17.49 5.97
CA THR A 523 -22.54 16.33 5.47
C THR A 523 -21.99 14.97 5.89
N LEU A 524 -20.79 14.93 6.48
CA LEU A 524 -20.12 13.69 6.83
C LEU A 524 -20.97 12.83 7.77
N ASN A 525 -21.32 11.63 7.30
CA ASN A 525 -21.95 10.60 8.11
C ASN A 525 -20.87 9.78 8.84
N HIS A 526 -20.88 9.82 10.17
CA HIS A 526 -19.89 9.18 11.03
C HIS A 526 -20.12 7.68 11.27
N GLN A 527 -21.25 7.12 10.78
CA GLN A 527 -21.64 5.73 10.96
C GLN A 527 -20.51 4.76 10.60
N ALA A 528 -20.10 4.00 11.61
CA ALA A 528 -19.09 2.97 11.51
C ALA A 528 -19.70 1.65 11.04
N ASP A 529 -18.82 0.80 10.50
CA ASP A 529 -19.05 -0.63 10.28
C ASP A 529 -20.21 -1.00 9.35
N GLY A 530 -20.32 -2.28 9.01
CA GLY A 530 -21.38 -2.82 8.17
C GLY A 530 -21.03 -2.86 6.67
N PRO A 531 -21.95 -3.31 5.80
CA PRO A 531 -21.66 -3.49 4.37
C PRO A 531 -21.18 -2.21 3.67
N GLY A 532 -20.36 -2.38 2.62
CA GLY A 532 -19.94 -1.26 1.79
C GLY A 532 -21.12 -0.59 1.07
N ILE A 533 -21.14 0.74 1.08
CA ILE A 533 -22.20 1.56 0.49
C ILE A 533 -21.86 1.96 -0.94
N ARG A 534 -22.87 2.18 -1.78
CA ARG A 534 -22.70 2.54 -3.19
C ARG A 534 -23.33 3.90 -3.45
N PRO A 535 -22.56 5.00 -3.43
CA PRO A 535 -23.06 6.32 -3.80
C PRO A 535 -23.48 6.33 -5.29
N PRO A 536 -24.30 7.31 -5.71
CA PRO A 536 -24.67 7.45 -7.11
C PRO A 536 -23.44 7.69 -7.98
N LEU A 537 -23.48 7.11 -9.19
CA LEU A 537 -22.47 7.32 -10.23
C LEU A 537 -23.01 8.31 -11.28
N PRO A 538 -22.13 9.01 -12.02
CA PRO A 538 -22.55 9.84 -13.15
C PRO A 538 -23.38 9.05 -14.17
N GLN A 539 -24.46 9.64 -14.67
CA GLN A 539 -25.37 8.95 -15.60
C GLN A 539 -24.68 8.46 -16.87
N ALA A 540 -23.68 9.21 -17.36
CA ALA A 540 -22.87 8.82 -18.51
C ALA A 540 -22.12 7.50 -18.25
N LEU A 541 -21.64 7.28 -17.03
CA LEU A 541 -21.00 6.02 -16.63
C LEU A 541 -22.04 4.91 -16.44
N VAL A 542 -23.16 5.19 -15.77
CA VAL A 542 -24.23 4.19 -15.54
C VAL A 542 -24.71 3.54 -16.84
N LYS A 543 -24.83 4.32 -17.92
CA LYS A 543 -25.24 3.83 -19.24
C LYS A 543 -24.27 2.82 -19.88
N THR A 544 -23.01 2.79 -19.46
CA THR A 544 -22.00 1.86 -19.99
C THR A 544 -21.83 0.61 -19.12
N LEU A 545 -22.50 0.51 -17.97
CA LEU A 545 -22.35 -0.60 -17.04
C LEU A 545 -23.23 -1.79 -17.41
N LYS A 546 -22.75 -3.00 -17.09
CA LYS A 546 -23.58 -4.21 -17.14
C LYS A 546 -24.72 -4.09 -16.11
N SER A 547 -25.87 -4.69 -16.40
CA SER A 547 -27.01 -4.71 -15.48
C SER A 547 -26.60 -5.23 -14.09
N GLY A 548 -26.98 -4.51 -13.04
CA GLY A 548 -26.66 -4.86 -11.64
C GLY A 548 -25.19 -4.65 -11.22
N GLN A 549 -24.31 -4.15 -12.10
CA GLN A 549 -22.89 -3.93 -11.77
C GLN A 549 -22.69 -2.85 -10.69
N TRP A 550 -23.56 -1.85 -10.62
CA TRP A 550 -23.57 -0.87 -9.54
C TRP A 550 -25.00 -0.54 -9.11
N LYS A 551 -25.43 -1.09 -7.98
CA LYS A 551 -26.74 -0.79 -7.39
C LYS A 551 -26.58 0.26 -6.30
N THR A 552 -26.95 1.50 -6.59
CA THR A 552 -26.91 2.61 -5.63
C THR A 552 -27.65 2.25 -4.34
N SER A 553 -27.05 2.54 -3.19
CA SER A 553 -27.67 2.33 -1.87
C SER A 553 -28.97 3.14 -1.76
N THR A 554 -30.02 2.55 -1.20
CA THR A 554 -31.35 3.18 -1.11
C THR A 554 -31.40 4.31 -0.09
N ASP A 555 -30.70 4.18 1.02
CA ASP A 555 -30.58 5.24 2.01
C ASP A 555 -29.57 6.29 1.51
N THR A 556 -30.06 7.51 1.27
CA THR A 556 -29.25 8.62 0.79
C THR A 556 -28.34 9.20 1.87
N ALA A 557 -28.69 9.05 3.15
CA ALA A 557 -27.83 9.49 4.26
C ALA A 557 -26.52 8.67 4.32
N GLU A 558 -26.55 7.42 3.85
CA GLU A 558 -25.36 6.57 3.78
C GLU A 558 -24.38 6.98 2.67
N HIS A 559 -24.82 7.74 1.65
CA HIS A 559 -23.95 8.16 0.54
C HIS A 559 -22.82 9.09 1.00
N TYR A 560 -22.97 9.69 2.18
CA TYR A 560 -22.02 10.62 2.78
C TYR A 560 -21.19 9.99 3.91
N ARG A 561 -21.16 8.66 4.03
CA ARG A 561 -20.27 7.95 4.96
C ARG A 561 -18.80 8.16 4.57
N ARG A 562 -17.90 8.00 5.55
CA ARG A 562 -16.44 8.01 5.33
C ARG A 562 -16.06 7.12 4.14
N SER A 563 -15.11 7.57 3.35
CA SER A 563 -14.67 6.98 2.09
C SER A 563 -14.23 5.52 2.19
N ILE A 564 -13.72 5.09 3.35
CA ILE A 564 -13.35 3.68 3.61
C ILE A 564 -14.56 2.72 3.52
N TYR A 565 -15.78 3.22 3.72
CA TYR A 565 -17.02 2.45 3.66
C TYR A 565 -17.65 2.42 2.26
N ILE A 566 -17.09 3.14 1.28
CA ILE A 566 -17.54 3.03 -0.11
C ILE A 566 -17.15 1.66 -0.66
N PHE A 567 -18.13 0.99 -1.26
CA PHE A 567 -18.02 -0.37 -1.77
C PHE A 567 -16.80 -0.53 -2.67
N ALA A 568 -15.88 -1.41 -2.26
CA ALA A 568 -14.63 -1.63 -2.98
C ALA A 568 -14.87 -2.69 -4.06
N ARG A 569 -14.99 -2.26 -5.31
CA ARG A 569 -15.16 -3.14 -6.49
C ARG A 569 -13.93 -3.07 -7.39
N ARG A 570 -13.38 -4.23 -7.78
CA ARG A 570 -12.12 -4.28 -8.58
C ARG A 570 -12.30 -3.79 -10.01
N ASN A 571 -13.35 -4.23 -10.69
CA ASN A 571 -13.56 -3.91 -12.11
C ASN A 571 -14.28 -2.57 -12.35
N LEU A 572 -14.69 -1.87 -11.29
CA LEU A 572 -15.36 -0.57 -11.36
C LEU A 572 -15.04 0.25 -10.11
N ARG A 573 -13.97 1.05 -10.17
CA ARG A 573 -13.61 1.98 -9.11
C ARG A 573 -14.54 3.19 -9.12
N TYR A 574 -14.86 3.71 -7.93
CA TYR A 574 -15.58 4.97 -7.79
C TYR A 574 -14.79 6.09 -8.50
N PRO A 575 -15.41 6.94 -9.35
CA PRO A 575 -14.69 7.85 -10.24
C PRO A 575 -13.65 8.73 -9.54
N LEU A 576 -14.02 9.35 -8.42
CA LEU A 576 -13.08 10.18 -7.64
C LEU A 576 -11.87 9.38 -7.17
N PHE A 577 -12.07 8.13 -6.75
CA PHE A 577 -10.97 7.27 -6.32
C PHE A 577 -10.09 6.81 -7.48
N ALA A 578 -10.67 6.52 -8.64
CA ALA A 578 -9.91 6.17 -9.83
C ALA A 578 -9.04 7.35 -10.31
N THR A 579 -9.60 8.57 -10.30
CA THR A 579 -8.94 9.79 -10.76
C THR A 579 -7.86 10.28 -9.80
N PHE A 580 -8.00 10.06 -8.49
CA PHE A 580 -7.03 10.42 -7.45
C PHE A 580 -6.22 9.20 -6.96
N ASP A 581 -5.85 8.32 -7.89
CA ASP A 581 -4.80 7.31 -7.71
C ASP A 581 -5.06 6.25 -6.61
N ARG A 582 -6.31 5.99 -6.21
CA ARG A 582 -6.62 4.87 -5.30
C ARG A 582 -6.31 3.54 -6.01
N PRO A 583 -5.58 2.61 -5.37
CA PRO A 583 -5.22 1.32 -5.97
C PRO A 583 -6.44 0.51 -6.44
N ALA A 584 -6.27 -0.27 -7.51
CA ALA A 584 -7.31 -1.16 -8.04
C ALA A 584 -7.53 -2.43 -7.20
N ALA A 585 -6.65 -2.67 -6.22
CA ALA A 585 -6.64 -3.86 -5.38
C ALA A 585 -6.47 -5.19 -6.16
N ASN A 586 -5.84 -5.14 -7.35
CA ASN A 586 -5.47 -6.36 -8.08
C ASN A 586 -4.12 -6.91 -7.60
N CYS A 587 -3.21 -6.03 -7.20
CA CYS A 587 -1.92 -6.34 -6.59
C CYS A 587 -1.76 -5.58 -5.27
N SER A 588 -0.83 -6.02 -4.42
CA SER A 588 -0.51 -5.33 -3.18
C SER A 588 0.12 -3.98 -3.51
N CYS A 589 -0.30 -2.92 -2.84
CA CYS A 589 0.17 -1.57 -3.10
C CYS A 589 0.94 -1.02 -1.89
N ALA A 590 2.27 -1.02 -1.99
CA ALA A 590 3.15 -0.54 -0.92
C ALA A 590 3.33 0.99 -0.94
N THR A 591 3.21 1.60 -2.13
CA THR A 591 3.33 3.05 -2.33
C THR A 591 2.26 3.49 -3.32
N ARG A 592 1.46 4.50 -2.94
CA ARG A 592 0.58 5.20 -3.87
C ARG A 592 1.38 6.29 -4.57
N ASN A 593 1.49 6.22 -5.90
CA ASN A 593 2.17 7.25 -6.68
C ASN A 593 1.16 8.33 -7.09
N PRO A 594 1.18 9.53 -6.47
CA PRO A 594 0.24 10.59 -6.83
C PRO A 594 0.54 11.10 -8.25
N SER A 595 -0.48 11.19 -9.08
CA SER A 595 -0.42 11.84 -10.39
C SER A 595 -1.01 13.24 -10.32
N THR A 596 -0.48 14.20 -11.08
CA THR A 596 -1.09 15.53 -11.23
C THR A 596 -1.59 15.66 -12.67
N THR A 597 -2.92 15.60 -12.86
CA THR A 597 -3.54 15.60 -14.18
C THR A 597 -4.68 16.61 -14.29
N ALA A 598 -4.91 17.14 -15.50
CA ALA A 598 -6.03 18.06 -15.74
C ALA A 598 -7.40 17.42 -15.43
N LEU A 599 -7.51 16.09 -15.58
CA LEU A 599 -8.74 15.35 -15.27
C LEU A 599 -9.13 15.47 -13.80
N GLN A 600 -8.16 15.54 -12.88
CA GLN A 600 -8.43 15.71 -11.45
C GLN A 600 -9.05 17.06 -11.16
N SER A 601 -8.48 18.14 -11.69
CA SER A 601 -9.04 19.49 -11.55
C SER A 601 -10.40 19.61 -12.22
N LEU A 602 -10.57 19.03 -13.42
CA LEU A 602 -11.86 19.03 -14.12
C LEU A 602 -12.92 18.23 -13.37
N LEU A 603 -12.56 17.12 -12.71
CA LEU A 603 -13.48 16.34 -11.91
C LEU A 603 -13.98 17.16 -10.70
N LEU A 604 -13.08 17.80 -9.97
CA LEU A 604 -13.46 18.63 -8.81
C LEU A 604 -14.30 19.84 -9.25
N LEU A 605 -14.00 20.44 -10.40
CA LEU A 605 -14.73 21.61 -10.90
C LEU A 605 -16.14 21.28 -11.41
N ASN A 606 -16.35 20.10 -11.99
CA ASN A 606 -17.57 19.79 -12.76
C ASN A 606 -18.44 18.67 -12.16
N SER A 607 -17.97 17.94 -11.15
CA SER A 607 -18.79 16.85 -10.60
C SER A 607 -19.99 17.38 -9.81
N ASN A 608 -21.15 16.74 -9.97
CA ASN A 608 -22.34 17.01 -9.16
C ASN A 608 -22.03 16.87 -7.66
N PHE A 609 -21.16 15.91 -7.31
CA PHE A 609 -20.72 15.72 -5.94
C PHE A 609 -20.06 16.97 -5.36
N THR A 610 -19.07 17.57 -6.04
CA THR A 610 -18.43 18.80 -5.56
C THR A 610 -19.40 19.98 -5.55
N LEU A 611 -20.24 20.11 -6.59
CA LEU A 611 -21.24 21.19 -6.68
C LEU A 611 -22.24 21.14 -5.53
N ASP A 612 -22.77 19.96 -5.22
CA ASP A 612 -23.74 19.76 -4.14
C ASP A 612 -23.13 20.10 -2.78
N LEU A 613 -21.89 19.66 -2.51
CA LEU A 613 -21.20 19.98 -1.26
C LEU A 613 -20.83 21.45 -1.15
N SER A 614 -20.44 22.08 -2.27
CA SER A 614 -20.16 23.52 -2.33
C SER A 614 -21.41 24.34 -2.02
N LYS A 615 -22.57 23.94 -2.57
CA LYS A 615 -23.85 24.59 -2.30
C LYS A 615 -24.26 24.44 -0.84
N ARG A 616 -24.09 23.25 -0.25
CA ARG A 616 -24.40 23.00 1.16
C ARG A 616 -23.51 23.83 2.10
N LEU A 617 -22.21 23.90 1.82
CA LEU A 617 -21.28 24.76 2.57
C LEU A 617 -21.68 26.23 2.47
N ALA A 618 -21.97 26.72 1.26
CA ALA A 618 -22.42 28.09 1.03
C ALA A 618 -23.72 28.39 1.78
N SER A 619 -24.74 27.52 1.68
CA SER A 619 -26.00 27.67 2.42
C SER A 619 -25.79 27.70 3.93
N HIS A 620 -24.93 26.82 4.46
CA HIS A 620 -24.62 26.83 5.89
C HIS A 620 -24.00 28.17 6.32
N CYS A 621 -23.01 28.67 5.60
CA CYS A 621 -22.35 29.94 5.94
C CYS A 621 -23.30 31.14 5.85
N ILE A 622 -24.20 31.16 4.85
CA ILE A 622 -25.22 32.20 4.74
C ILE A 622 -26.18 32.17 5.93
N ASN A 623 -26.58 30.99 6.38
CA ASN A 623 -27.52 30.85 7.50
C ASN A 623 -26.87 31.27 8.84
N GLU A 624 -25.61 30.91 9.07
CA GLU A 624 -24.89 31.27 10.31
C GLU A 624 -24.47 32.75 10.35
N HIS A 625 -24.20 33.35 9.18
CA HIS A 625 -23.63 34.70 9.06
C HIS A 625 -24.39 35.53 8.02
N SER A 626 -25.71 35.64 8.18
CA SER A 626 -26.62 36.27 7.21
C SER A 626 -26.25 37.71 6.81
N GLU A 627 -25.62 38.46 7.70
CA GLU A 627 -25.33 39.89 7.51
C GLU A 627 -23.89 40.19 7.07
N SER A 628 -23.00 39.19 6.99
CA SER A 628 -21.57 39.46 6.78
C SER A 628 -20.88 38.46 5.84
N THR A 629 -20.68 38.89 4.60
CA THR A 629 -19.84 38.17 3.62
C THR A 629 -18.41 37.94 4.09
N LYS A 630 -17.89 38.85 4.93
CA LYS A 630 -16.58 38.72 5.57
C LYS A 630 -16.55 37.53 6.54
N LEU A 631 -17.55 37.40 7.41
CA LEU A 631 -17.64 36.26 8.33
C LEU A 631 -17.91 34.95 7.57
N GLN A 632 -18.77 34.98 6.55
CA GLN A 632 -19.00 33.83 5.66
C GLN A 632 -17.68 33.33 5.03
N THR A 633 -16.87 34.23 4.48
CA THR A 633 -15.57 33.90 3.86
C THR A 633 -14.60 33.31 4.88
N ARG A 634 -14.53 33.89 6.09
CA ARG A 634 -13.67 33.39 7.16
C ARG A 634 -14.05 31.99 7.62
N GLU A 635 -15.33 31.71 7.78
CA GLU A 635 -15.84 30.38 8.16
C GLU A 635 -15.52 29.34 7.06
N ILE A 636 -15.67 29.70 5.77
CA ILE A 636 -15.29 28.84 4.66
C ILE A 636 -13.79 28.49 4.72
N PHE A 637 -12.92 29.49 4.90
CA PHE A 637 -11.47 29.27 5.01
C PHE A 637 -11.11 28.38 6.20
N GLN A 638 -11.75 28.56 7.35
CA GLN A 638 -11.53 27.70 8.52
C GLN A 638 -11.94 26.25 8.24
N ARG A 639 -13.06 26.01 7.56
CA ARG A 639 -13.53 24.66 7.22
C ARG A 639 -12.69 23.96 6.15
N VAL A 640 -12.23 24.71 5.15
CA VAL A 640 -11.51 24.15 4.00
C VAL A 640 -9.99 24.05 4.27
N PHE A 641 -9.41 25.11 4.85
CA PHE A 641 -7.96 25.24 5.04
C PHE A 641 -7.51 25.17 6.51
N ALA A 642 -8.42 25.15 7.49
CA ALA A 642 -8.07 25.18 8.91
C ALA A 642 -7.24 26.41 9.30
N ARG A 643 -7.48 27.55 8.65
CA ARG A 643 -6.89 28.86 8.96
C ARG A 643 -7.84 29.99 8.54
N LEU A 644 -7.52 31.22 8.94
CA LEU A 644 -8.18 32.41 8.41
C LEU A 644 -7.57 32.81 7.05
N PRO A 645 -8.34 33.51 6.19
CA PRO A 645 -7.78 34.14 5.00
C PRO A 645 -6.83 35.27 5.42
N SER A 646 -5.75 35.46 4.66
CA SER A 646 -4.92 36.67 4.74
C SER A 646 -5.72 37.91 4.29
N SER A 647 -5.23 39.11 4.62
CA SER A 647 -5.86 40.37 4.18
C SER A 647 -6.01 40.45 2.66
N ARG A 648 -5.04 39.91 1.92
CA ARG A 648 -5.08 39.84 0.45
C ARG A 648 -6.17 38.87 -0.04
N GLU A 649 -6.21 37.67 0.51
CA GLU A 649 -7.23 36.67 0.14
C GLU A 649 -8.65 37.16 0.49
N GLU A 650 -8.83 37.87 1.61
CA GLU A 650 -10.11 38.46 2.00
C GLU A 650 -10.58 39.50 0.95
N LEU A 651 -9.65 40.31 0.44
CA LEU A 651 -9.91 41.28 -0.64
C LEU A 651 -10.28 40.58 -1.96
N GLU A 652 -9.48 39.60 -2.37
CA GLU A 652 -9.70 38.83 -3.61
C GLU A 652 -11.04 38.07 -3.58
N CYS A 653 -11.40 37.48 -2.44
CA CYS A 653 -12.69 36.80 -2.24
C CYS A 653 -13.85 37.80 -2.33
N ARG A 654 -13.74 38.97 -1.70
CA ARG A 654 -14.79 40.01 -1.78
C ARG A 654 -15.02 40.42 -3.24
N ASP A 655 -13.95 40.72 -3.97
CA ASP A 655 -14.04 41.17 -5.36
C ASP A 655 -14.59 40.06 -6.27
N PHE A 656 -14.21 38.79 -6.02
CA PHE A 656 -14.77 37.63 -6.70
C PHE A 656 -16.28 37.50 -6.47
N LEU A 657 -16.73 37.58 -5.21
CA LEU A 657 -18.14 37.42 -4.84
C LEU A 657 -19.02 38.51 -5.46
N VAL A 658 -18.55 39.77 -5.48
CA VAL A 658 -19.27 40.87 -6.14
C VAL A 658 -19.45 40.59 -7.63
N LYS A 659 -18.39 40.15 -8.33
CA LYS A 659 -18.46 39.81 -9.75
C LYS A 659 -19.39 38.64 -10.03
N GLN A 660 -19.29 37.55 -9.26
CA GLN A 660 -20.15 36.38 -9.45
C GLN A 660 -21.62 36.68 -9.15
N ALA A 661 -21.91 37.47 -8.11
CA ALA A 661 -23.29 37.87 -7.81
C ALA A 661 -23.89 38.72 -8.95
N ALA A 662 -23.11 39.60 -9.58
CA ALA A 662 -23.55 40.38 -10.74
C ALA A 662 -23.86 39.48 -11.95
N ILE A 663 -22.99 38.51 -12.25
CA ILE A 663 -23.21 37.53 -13.32
C ILE A 663 -24.48 36.69 -13.05
N ALA A 664 -24.64 36.20 -11.82
CA ALA A 664 -25.80 35.41 -11.43
C ALA A 664 -27.12 36.21 -11.57
N LYS A 665 -27.12 37.51 -11.24
CA LYS A 665 -28.29 38.39 -11.47
C LYS A 665 -28.60 38.56 -12.95
N GLN A 666 -27.58 38.76 -13.79
CA GLN A 666 -27.75 38.86 -15.25
C GLN A 666 -28.32 37.58 -15.86
N GLN A 667 -28.01 36.42 -15.27
CA GLN A 667 -28.54 35.11 -15.67
C GLN A 667 -29.92 34.80 -15.06
N GLY A 668 -30.55 35.74 -14.35
CA GLY A 668 -31.89 35.59 -13.79
C GLY A 668 -31.97 34.80 -12.47
N SER A 669 -30.86 34.65 -11.73
CA SER A 669 -30.88 33.95 -10.44
C SER A 669 -31.53 34.78 -9.33
N GLU A 670 -32.56 34.23 -8.70
CA GLU A 670 -33.24 34.84 -7.54
C GLU A 670 -32.34 34.91 -6.29
N ASN A 671 -31.34 34.03 -6.16
CA ASN A 671 -30.41 33.99 -5.03
C ASN A 671 -28.95 34.11 -5.49
N SER A 672 -28.63 35.27 -6.06
CA SER A 672 -27.28 35.59 -6.54
C SER A 672 -26.16 35.45 -5.49
N ALA A 673 -26.45 35.67 -4.21
CA ALA A 673 -25.49 35.50 -3.12
C ALA A 673 -25.13 34.03 -2.91
N LEU A 674 -26.12 33.14 -2.89
CA LEU A 674 -25.89 31.69 -2.78
C LEU A 674 -25.08 31.15 -3.96
N VAL A 675 -25.36 31.61 -5.19
CA VAL A 675 -24.59 31.22 -6.38
C VAL A 675 -23.14 31.65 -6.24
N ALA A 676 -22.88 32.92 -5.91
CA ALA A 676 -21.53 33.44 -5.76
C ALA A 676 -20.72 32.70 -4.69
N LEU A 677 -21.31 32.42 -3.51
CA LEU A 677 -20.64 31.65 -2.47
C LEU A 677 -20.46 30.18 -2.85
N THR A 678 -21.39 29.59 -3.59
CA THR A 678 -21.25 28.22 -4.11
C THR A 678 -20.04 28.13 -5.04
N ASP A 679 -19.87 29.11 -5.92
CA ASP A 679 -18.72 29.18 -6.82
C ASP A 679 -17.40 29.42 -6.08
N LEU A 680 -17.41 30.24 -5.01
CA LEU A 680 -16.25 30.40 -4.15
C LEU A 680 -15.86 29.07 -3.48
N CYS A 681 -16.82 28.39 -2.83
CA CYS A 681 -16.57 27.09 -2.18
C CYS A 681 -16.00 26.07 -3.17
N ARG A 682 -16.56 26.03 -4.38
CA ARG A 682 -16.09 25.15 -5.46
C ARG A 682 -14.67 25.48 -5.91
N ALA A 683 -14.34 26.77 -6.06
CA ALA A 683 -12.99 27.20 -6.41
C ALA A 683 -11.98 26.80 -5.33
N LEU A 684 -12.34 26.94 -4.04
CA LEU A 684 -11.47 26.56 -2.93
C LEU A 684 -11.28 25.05 -2.81
N PHE A 685 -12.32 24.23 -3.02
CA PHE A 685 -12.17 22.77 -3.11
C PHE A 685 -11.29 22.31 -4.29
N ASN A 686 -11.15 23.12 -5.34
CA ASN A 686 -10.30 22.82 -6.49
C ASN A 686 -8.89 23.47 -6.38
N SER A 687 -8.54 24.06 -5.24
CA SER A 687 -7.27 24.73 -5.02
C SER A 687 -6.15 23.76 -4.62
N ASN A 688 -4.89 24.13 -4.87
CA ASN A 688 -3.74 23.34 -4.42
C ASN A 688 -3.70 23.21 -2.89
N GLU A 689 -4.02 24.25 -2.14
CA GLU A 689 -4.02 24.20 -0.67
C GLU A 689 -5.06 23.22 -0.10
N PHE A 690 -6.14 22.95 -0.84
CA PHE A 690 -7.09 21.92 -0.45
C PHE A 690 -6.55 20.52 -0.71
N LEU A 691 -5.75 20.34 -1.77
CA LEU A 691 -5.23 19.04 -2.21
C LEU A 691 -3.93 18.62 -1.53
N TYR A 692 -3.23 19.53 -0.86
CA TYR A 692 -1.96 19.28 -0.20
C TYR A 692 -2.03 19.53 1.31
N ILE A 693 -1.29 18.72 2.06
CA ILE A 693 -0.98 18.94 3.46
C ILE A 693 0.20 19.92 3.50
N ASP A 694 -0.10 21.12 3.99
CA ASP A 694 0.77 22.30 4.21
C ASP A 694 1.15 23.17 2.99
#